data_AF-A0A2N5VG91-F1
#
_entry.id   AF-A0A2N5VG91-F1
#
_cell.length_a   1.000
_cell.length_b   1.000
_cell.length_c   1.000
_cell.angle_alpha   90.00
_cell.angle_beta   90.00
_cell.angle_gamma   90.00
#
_symmetry.space_group_name_H-M   'P 1'
#
loop_
_entity.id
_entity.type
_entity.pdbx_description
1 polymer ?
#
loop_
_entity_poly.entity_id
_entity_poly.type
_entity_poly.pdbx_seq_one_letter_code
_entity_poly.pdbx_strand_id
1 'polypeptide(L)'
;MSATSAAIRDTLEICQHLKDINMPIKEFVMLFLTGKHIELATRQRFWATSTGYESTLRLVECIRDTFEDSADGQGWWEDFIQSEAIRILVRNNERLSHSSTGHFQSAQSVKPDFFSEAAKVKREEQIVQQEMPFLYSILMGMLQNNDEPPETDVAESDTCAGPDEPISVPTDTFEAQLLERDGITYVPNSGGRDQVSRRWHHLAAAICAQLLFAHNRRHNGLQLHNAIRFLPCGVSERVNDYLHKLGLTSSRRTAIQALKTLSGHAAEDVKAVMSLERSPELSPFLCIDNLDIQEKVHTVSITDFSMMFHGTWGYVQLPSKALLDSLEKSELNLGAYQQAVKDVSTMQINPSMFLPSHNDKQHYYHVMTSQFAEVMEEYVGFVSDKEGAISTKPPVLEQILPEIPTVFMLELMDESDNSAEGIAQVLESIQRQTGLTPSKFASRVQPMDGDLATIQNFNSLRDLQHPSSYPEHSFDNIIFQLGGAHTLWNIAQAILTEHLGDPSNKINLGVWQSLEALGIPHNKVIQKKDFTLMLHQIEQVHKATLLHCIRVVMKTHKEILVLKPQNKPTKMTTAEWNSTVGKWTIPTEEWNSIIEECYTKFCSPQARRYVAKDAAKDVSKDVSKDATKDSSKDAAKEKSPRLHNVLT
;
A
#
# COMPACT_ATOMS: atom_id res chain seq x y z
N MET A 1 -29.12 -5.86 69.70
CA MET A 1 -27.67 -5.64 69.96
C MET A 1 -26.93 -6.82 69.37
N SER A 2 -26.32 -6.65 68.19
CA SER A 2 -25.51 -7.69 67.56
C SER A 2 -24.28 -7.95 68.42
N ALA A 3 -24.00 -9.21 68.75
CA ALA A 3 -22.84 -9.58 69.56
C ALA A 3 -21.56 -9.19 68.83
N THR A 4 -20.75 -8.32 69.43
CA THR A 4 -19.42 -7.94 68.92
C THR A 4 -18.58 -9.21 68.70
N SER A 5 -18.02 -9.37 67.49
CA SER A 5 -17.26 -10.59 67.16
C SER A 5 -16.06 -10.76 68.09
N ALA A 6 -15.63 -12.00 68.33
CA ALA A 6 -14.47 -12.29 69.18
C ALA A 6 -13.23 -11.49 68.73
N ALA A 7 -12.97 -11.42 67.43
CA ALA A 7 -11.85 -10.67 66.86
C ALA A 7 -11.87 -9.17 67.17
N ILE A 8 -13.04 -8.53 67.16
CA ILE A 8 -13.16 -7.10 67.52
C ILE A 8 -12.87 -6.91 69.02
N ARG A 9 -13.31 -7.85 69.86
CA ARG A 9 -13.05 -7.81 71.31
C ARG A 9 -11.55 -7.90 71.61
N ASP A 10 -10.87 -8.85 70.99
CA ASP A 10 -9.42 -9.05 71.15
C ASP A 10 -8.62 -7.85 70.61
N THR A 11 -9.06 -7.27 69.49
CA THR A 11 -8.44 -6.06 68.93
C THR A 11 -8.55 -4.86 69.88
N LEU A 12 -9.71 -4.68 70.52
CA LEU A 12 -9.92 -3.60 71.49
C LEU A 12 -9.06 -3.77 72.75
N GLU A 13 -8.82 -5.00 73.20
CA GLU A 13 -7.91 -5.30 74.31
C GLU A 13 -6.46 -4.94 73.96
N ILE A 14 -6.00 -5.28 72.76
CA ILE A 14 -4.67 -4.89 72.26
C ILE A 14 -4.54 -3.36 72.18
N CYS A 15 -5.55 -2.67 71.66
CA CYS A 15 -5.57 -1.20 71.61
C CYS A 15 -5.50 -0.58 73.01
N GLN A 16 -6.18 -1.17 74.00
CA GLN A 16 -6.13 -0.71 75.38
C GLN A 16 -4.74 -0.90 75.99
N HIS A 17 -4.10 -2.06 75.76
CA HIS A 17 -2.73 -2.29 76.21
C HIS A 17 -1.71 -1.31 75.61
N LEU A 18 -1.81 -1.03 74.31
CA LEU A 18 -0.97 -0.03 73.64
C LEU A 18 -1.16 1.36 74.26
N LYS A 19 -2.40 1.70 74.63
CA LYS A 19 -2.72 2.96 75.31
C LYS A 19 -2.12 3.03 76.72
N ASP A 20 -2.16 1.94 77.48
CA ASP A 20 -1.63 1.88 78.84
C ASP A 20 -0.10 2.08 78.88
N ILE A 21 0.60 1.62 77.84
CA ILE A 21 2.05 1.84 77.68
C ILE A 21 2.39 3.14 76.92
N ASN A 22 1.39 3.98 76.64
CA ASN A 22 1.52 5.25 75.92
C ASN A 22 2.16 5.11 74.51
N MET A 23 1.88 4.01 73.81
CA MET A 23 2.37 3.73 72.46
C MET A 23 1.24 3.86 71.41
N PRO A 24 1.30 4.85 70.51
CA PRO A 24 0.36 4.95 69.39
C PRO A 24 0.42 3.71 68.48
N ILE A 25 -0.73 3.27 67.95
CA ILE A 25 -0.80 2.09 67.08
C ILE A 25 0.07 2.22 65.82
N LYS A 26 0.15 3.43 65.24
CA LYS A 26 1.02 3.72 64.10
C LYS A 26 2.50 3.55 64.46
N GLU A 27 2.89 3.97 65.67
CA GLU A 27 4.26 3.81 66.18
C GLU A 27 4.59 2.34 66.43
N PHE A 28 3.64 1.58 67.01
CA PHE A 28 3.76 0.14 67.16
C PHE A 28 4.00 -0.55 65.81
N VAL A 29 3.18 -0.26 64.78
CA VAL A 29 3.32 -0.86 63.45
C VAL A 29 4.64 -0.48 62.79
N MET A 30 5.06 0.79 62.86
CA MET A 30 6.36 1.23 62.33
C MET A 30 7.52 0.54 63.03
N LEU A 31 7.50 0.45 64.37
CA LEU A 31 8.54 -0.23 65.14
C LEU A 31 8.54 -1.73 64.86
N PHE A 32 7.36 -2.34 64.71
CA PHE A 32 7.23 -3.75 64.33
C PHE A 32 7.84 -4.03 62.95
N LEU A 33 7.67 -3.14 61.97
CA LEU A 33 8.18 -3.33 60.60
C LEU A 33 9.66 -2.96 60.43
N THR A 34 10.18 -2.04 61.24
CA THR A 34 11.57 -1.52 61.11
C THR A 34 12.53 -2.04 62.18
N GLY A 35 12.01 -2.61 63.26
CA GLY A 35 12.79 -3.11 64.39
C GLY A 35 13.72 -4.26 64.02
N LYS A 36 14.98 -4.20 64.48
CA LYS A 36 16.03 -5.18 64.13
C LYS A 36 16.16 -6.35 65.12
N HIS A 37 15.30 -6.42 66.12
CA HIS A 37 15.36 -7.49 67.14
C HIS A 37 15.00 -8.85 66.52
N ILE A 38 15.69 -9.93 66.92
CA ILE A 38 15.56 -11.26 66.30
C ILE A 38 14.12 -11.79 66.29
N GLU A 39 13.38 -11.53 67.36
CA GLU A 39 11.98 -11.92 67.48
C GLU A 39 11.03 -11.14 66.57
N LEU A 40 11.35 -9.87 66.28
CA LEU A 40 10.60 -9.05 65.32
C LEU A 40 10.95 -9.48 63.90
N ALA A 41 12.24 -9.65 63.61
CA ALA A 41 12.73 -10.12 62.31
C ALA A 41 12.14 -11.48 61.91
N THR A 42 11.97 -12.41 62.87
CA THR A 42 11.35 -13.72 62.60
C THR A 42 9.89 -13.57 62.16
N ARG A 43 9.15 -12.62 62.74
CA ARG A 43 7.74 -12.36 62.41
C ARG A 43 7.56 -11.50 61.14
N GLN A 44 8.44 -10.52 60.93
CA GLN A 44 8.47 -9.69 59.71
C GLN A 44 8.68 -10.52 58.45
N ARG A 45 9.49 -11.59 58.52
CA ARG A 45 9.78 -12.46 57.35
C ARG A 45 8.53 -13.02 56.69
N PHE A 46 7.45 -13.23 57.42
CA PHE A 46 6.21 -13.77 56.85
C PHE A 46 5.47 -12.78 55.93
N TRP A 47 5.72 -11.47 56.07
CA TRP A 47 5.01 -10.42 55.32
C TRP A 47 5.33 -10.42 53.82
N ALA A 48 6.54 -10.82 53.43
CA ALA A 48 7.00 -10.83 52.03
C ALA A 48 7.26 -12.24 51.49
N THR A 49 6.63 -13.27 52.09
CA THR A 49 6.73 -14.66 51.61
C THR A 49 5.64 -14.98 50.59
N SER A 50 5.84 -16.04 49.79
CA SER A 50 4.86 -16.51 48.80
C SER A 50 3.49 -16.85 49.39
N THR A 51 3.38 -17.12 50.69
CA THR A 51 2.11 -17.41 51.37
C THR A 51 1.56 -16.24 52.19
N GLY A 52 2.34 -15.17 52.40
CA GLY A 52 1.97 -14.06 53.30
C GLY A 52 1.89 -12.68 52.61
N TYR A 53 2.35 -12.56 51.36
CA TYR A 53 2.28 -11.29 50.63
C TYR A 53 0.82 -10.88 50.32
N GLU A 54 -0.07 -11.81 50.02
CA GLU A 54 -1.48 -11.52 49.72
C GLU A 54 -2.20 -10.86 50.90
N SER A 55 -2.05 -11.41 52.10
CA SER A 55 -2.66 -10.82 53.31
C SER A 55 -2.02 -9.49 53.69
N THR A 56 -0.73 -9.31 53.38
CA THR A 56 -0.02 -8.04 53.55
C THR A 56 -0.53 -6.98 52.57
N LEU A 57 -0.71 -7.32 51.28
CA LEU A 57 -1.29 -6.42 50.29
C LEU A 57 -2.75 -6.07 50.65
N ARG A 58 -3.53 -7.03 51.15
CA ARG A 58 -4.88 -6.77 51.65
C ARG A 58 -4.90 -5.79 52.82
N LEU A 59 -3.91 -5.84 53.71
CA LEU A 59 -3.77 -4.85 54.77
C LEU A 59 -3.47 -3.45 54.19
N VAL A 60 -2.62 -3.36 53.16
CA VAL A 60 -2.35 -2.10 52.44
C VAL A 60 -3.62 -1.58 51.76
N GLU A 61 -4.45 -2.45 51.18
CA GLU A 61 -5.77 -2.08 50.62
C GLU A 61 -6.71 -1.56 51.70
N CYS A 62 -6.79 -2.21 52.87
CA CYS A 62 -7.59 -1.68 53.98
C CYS A 62 -7.08 -0.30 54.45
N ILE A 63 -5.77 -0.06 54.39
CA ILE A 63 -5.20 1.26 54.67
C ILE A 63 -5.62 2.26 53.58
N ARG A 64 -5.51 1.92 52.29
CA ARG A 64 -6.01 2.74 51.18
C ARG A 64 -7.46 3.14 51.39
N ASP A 65 -8.33 2.19 51.70
CA ASP A 65 -9.77 2.43 51.85
C ASP A 65 -10.04 3.52 52.91
N THR A 66 -9.26 3.56 54.00
CA THR A 66 -9.37 4.63 55.00
C THR A 66 -8.95 6.01 54.51
N PHE A 67 -8.09 6.10 53.50
CA PHE A 67 -7.73 7.35 52.85
C PHE A 67 -8.79 7.78 51.82
N GLU A 68 -9.40 6.82 51.11
CA GLU A 68 -10.44 7.07 50.12
C GLU A 68 -11.77 7.57 50.71
N ASP A 69 -11.97 7.45 52.03
CA ASP A 69 -13.14 7.97 52.76
C ASP A 69 -13.26 9.52 52.73
N SER A 70 -12.22 10.24 52.29
CA SER A 70 -12.23 11.70 52.20
C SER A 70 -11.45 12.21 50.99
N ALA A 71 -11.86 13.36 50.43
CA ALA A 71 -11.18 13.96 49.28
C ALA A 71 -9.70 14.32 49.58
N ASP A 72 -9.42 14.84 50.78
CA ASP A 72 -8.04 15.16 51.21
C ASP A 72 -7.20 13.88 51.36
N GLY A 73 -7.78 12.82 51.94
CA GLY A 73 -7.13 11.53 52.09
C GLY A 73 -6.84 10.86 50.75
N GLN A 74 -7.78 10.93 49.79
CA GLN A 74 -7.58 10.45 48.43
C GLN A 74 -6.38 11.15 47.77
N GLY A 75 -6.27 12.47 47.90
CA GLY A 75 -5.12 13.21 47.37
C GLY A 75 -3.79 12.75 47.96
N TRP A 76 -3.72 12.51 49.28
CA TRP A 76 -2.50 12.00 49.92
C TRP A 76 -2.13 10.58 49.47
N TRP A 77 -3.13 9.73 49.22
CA TRP A 77 -2.90 8.40 48.69
C TRP A 77 -2.38 8.44 47.25
N GLU A 78 -2.99 9.25 46.39
CA GLU A 78 -2.56 9.46 45.00
C GLU A 78 -1.11 9.98 44.94
N ASP A 79 -0.75 10.97 45.75
CA ASP A 79 0.62 11.51 45.85
C ASP A 79 1.64 10.44 46.30
N PHE A 80 1.24 9.58 47.24
CA PHE A 80 2.08 8.46 47.70
C PHE A 80 2.30 7.43 46.58
N ILE A 81 1.25 7.00 45.90
CA ILE A 81 1.34 6.05 44.78
C ILE A 81 2.15 6.63 43.63
N GLN A 82 1.96 7.91 43.29
CA GLN A 82 2.76 8.60 42.29
C GLN A 82 4.25 8.58 42.66
N SER A 83 4.59 8.88 43.92
CA SER A 83 5.97 8.88 44.41
C SER A 83 6.61 7.50 44.32
N GLU A 84 5.88 6.45 44.69
CA GLU A 84 6.35 5.07 44.61
C GLU A 84 6.52 4.59 43.15
N ALA A 85 5.61 4.97 42.25
CA ALA A 85 5.71 4.68 40.82
C ALA A 85 6.93 5.37 40.18
N ILE A 86 7.17 6.65 40.49
CA ILE A 86 8.36 7.38 40.08
C ILE A 86 9.62 6.66 40.59
N ARG A 87 9.65 6.24 41.87
CA ARG A 87 10.79 5.52 42.45
C ARG A 87 11.10 4.22 41.69
N ILE A 88 10.07 3.45 41.30
CA ILE A 88 10.24 2.21 40.53
C ILE A 88 10.80 2.52 39.13
N LEU A 89 10.26 3.52 38.44
CA LEU A 89 10.70 3.92 37.10
C LEU A 89 12.15 4.42 37.10
N VAL A 90 12.52 5.28 38.04
CA VAL A 90 13.90 5.79 38.17
C VAL A 90 14.87 4.64 38.44
N ARG A 91 14.52 3.72 39.36
CA ARG A 91 15.35 2.54 39.67
C ARG A 91 15.53 1.62 38.46
N ASN A 92 14.50 1.43 37.65
CA ASN A 92 14.61 0.64 36.41
C ASN A 92 15.58 1.32 35.43
N ASN A 93 15.49 2.63 35.25
CA ASN A 93 16.40 3.40 34.39
C ASN A 93 17.85 3.38 34.87
N GLU A 94 18.11 3.47 36.18
CA GLU A 94 19.47 3.37 36.74
C GLU A 94 20.11 2.03 36.38
N ARG A 95 19.37 0.93 36.52
CA ARG A 95 19.82 -0.41 36.11
C ARG A 95 20.19 -0.48 34.63
N LEU A 96 19.39 0.14 33.76
CA LEU A 96 19.68 0.21 32.33
C LEU A 96 20.93 1.02 32.02
N SER A 97 21.14 2.15 32.70
CA SER A 97 22.30 3.02 32.48
C SER A 97 23.64 2.36 32.81
N HIS A 98 23.63 1.40 33.75
CA HIS A 98 24.80 0.58 34.11
C HIS A 98 25.03 -0.60 33.17
N SER A 99 24.06 -0.92 32.29
CA SER A 99 24.22 -1.92 31.25
C SER A 99 25.06 -1.31 30.12
N SER A 100 26.25 -1.86 29.89
CA SER A 100 27.25 -1.33 28.94
C SER A 100 26.87 -1.44 27.44
N THR A 101 25.69 -1.96 27.12
CA THR A 101 25.20 -2.08 25.74
C THR A 101 24.33 -0.89 25.40
N GLY A 102 24.94 0.11 24.75
CA GLY A 102 24.22 1.26 24.22
C GLY A 102 23.41 0.88 22.99
N HIS A 103 22.10 1.02 23.07
CA HIS A 103 21.10 0.89 21.98
C HIS A 103 21.18 1.98 20.92
N PHE A 104 22.37 2.57 20.77
CA PHE A 104 22.60 3.67 19.85
C PHE A 104 22.78 3.14 18.44
N GLN A 105 21.90 3.57 17.56
CA GLN A 105 22.05 3.37 16.13
C GLN A 105 22.70 4.62 15.50
N SER A 106 23.93 4.46 15.03
CA SER A 106 24.62 5.51 14.28
C SER A 106 24.04 5.64 12.88
N ALA A 107 23.69 6.87 12.47
CA ALA A 107 23.29 7.18 11.11
C ALA A 107 24.42 6.98 10.07
N GLN A 108 25.69 6.97 10.51
CA GLN A 108 26.84 6.80 9.61
C GLN A 108 27.17 5.33 9.30
N SER A 109 26.58 4.39 10.04
CA SER A 109 26.87 2.96 9.90
C SER A 109 25.60 2.11 10.00
N VAL A 110 24.43 2.72 9.79
CA VAL A 110 23.14 2.01 9.79
C VAL A 110 23.02 1.16 8.54
N LYS A 111 22.55 -0.08 8.71
CA LYS A 111 22.34 -1.05 7.63
C LYS A 111 20.86 -1.15 7.27
N PRO A 112 20.51 -1.56 6.04
CA PRO A 112 19.13 -1.80 5.63
C PRO A 112 18.35 -2.69 6.60
N ASP A 113 18.96 -3.77 7.10
CA ASP A 113 18.35 -4.73 8.05
C ASP A 113 17.78 -4.07 9.31
N PHE A 114 18.33 -2.93 9.73
CA PHE A 114 17.81 -2.17 10.87
C PHE A 114 16.35 -1.75 10.64
N PHE A 115 15.96 -1.43 9.41
CA PHE A 115 14.61 -0.96 9.07
C PHE A 115 13.64 -2.10 8.71
N SER A 116 14.10 -3.35 8.74
CA SER A 116 13.22 -4.51 8.56
C SER A 116 12.17 -4.63 9.67
N GLU A 117 11.01 -5.21 9.35
CA GLU A 117 9.94 -5.40 10.32
C GLU A 117 10.38 -6.31 11.48
N ALA A 118 11.11 -7.39 11.19
CA ALA A 118 11.67 -8.27 12.22
C ALA A 118 12.60 -7.51 13.19
N ALA A 119 13.44 -6.61 12.69
CA ALA A 119 14.30 -5.78 13.54
C ALA A 119 13.50 -4.74 14.35
N LYS A 120 12.39 -4.22 13.79
CA LYS A 120 11.47 -3.33 14.49
C LYS A 120 10.75 -4.03 15.64
N VAL A 121 10.11 -5.17 15.38
CA VAL A 121 9.42 -5.98 16.39
C VAL A 121 10.37 -6.35 17.52
N LYS A 122 11.57 -6.83 17.19
CA LYS A 122 12.59 -7.17 18.20
C LYS A 122 12.97 -5.99 19.11
N ARG A 123 13.06 -4.77 18.56
CA ARG A 123 13.33 -3.56 19.35
C ARG A 123 12.15 -3.20 20.24
N GLU A 124 10.93 -3.29 19.72
CA GLU A 124 9.71 -3.04 20.50
C GLU A 124 9.59 -4.04 21.65
N GLU A 125 9.79 -5.33 21.40
CA GLU A 125 9.84 -6.38 22.43
C GLU A 125 10.88 -6.08 23.52
N GLN A 126 12.08 -5.66 23.12
CA GLN A 126 13.12 -5.28 24.06
C GLN A 126 12.69 -4.11 24.96
N ILE A 127 12.08 -3.09 24.37
CA ILE A 127 11.59 -1.91 25.10
C ILE A 127 10.52 -2.33 26.12
N VAL A 128 9.54 -3.13 25.72
CA VAL A 128 8.38 -3.44 26.57
C VAL A 128 8.65 -4.55 27.59
N GLN A 129 9.53 -5.51 27.30
CA GLN A 129 9.80 -6.63 28.20
C GLN A 129 10.99 -6.38 29.14
N GLN A 130 12.03 -5.67 28.67
CA GLN A 130 13.30 -5.58 29.39
C GLN A 130 13.59 -4.17 29.90
N GLU A 131 13.26 -3.14 29.14
CA GLU A 131 13.66 -1.77 29.46
C GLU A 131 12.60 -1.05 30.30
N MET A 132 11.38 -0.98 29.82
CA MET A 132 10.29 -0.22 30.43
C MET A 132 9.05 -1.06 30.77
N PRO A 133 9.17 -2.30 31.29
CA PRO A 133 8.00 -3.18 31.51
C PRO A 133 6.98 -2.58 32.48
N PHE A 134 7.44 -1.91 33.55
CA PHE A 134 6.54 -1.29 34.52
C PHE A 134 5.71 -0.15 33.90
N LEU A 135 6.35 0.74 33.12
CA LEU A 135 5.62 1.82 32.44
C LEU A 135 4.70 1.27 31.36
N TYR A 136 5.18 0.32 30.56
CA TYR A 136 4.40 -0.31 29.51
C TYR A 136 3.13 -0.94 30.09
N SER A 137 3.23 -1.69 31.18
CA SER A 137 2.07 -2.28 31.86
C SER A 137 1.08 -1.24 32.37
N ILE A 138 1.55 -0.12 32.92
CA ILE A 138 0.67 1.00 33.34
C ILE A 138 -0.07 1.59 32.13
N LEU A 139 0.63 1.85 31.03
CA LEU A 139 0.05 2.41 29.82
C LEU A 139 -0.96 1.44 29.19
N MET A 140 -0.63 0.16 29.13
CA MET A 140 -1.53 -0.87 28.62
C MET A 140 -2.78 -1.01 29.49
N GLY A 141 -2.63 -1.09 30.82
CA GLY A 141 -3.78 -1.15 31.74
C GLY A 141 -4.68 0.08 31.63
N MET A 142 -4.09 1.27 31.49
CA MET A 142 -4.83 2.52 31.22
C MET A 142 -5.60 2.46 29.90
N LEU A 143 -4.97 1.99 28.83
CA LEU A 143 -5.60 1.90 27.50
C LEU A 143 -6.70 0.82 27.44
N GLN A 144 -6.53 -0.25 28.22
CA GLN A 144 -7.47 -1.36 28.37
C GLN A 144 -8.59 -1.08 29.39
N ASN A 145 -8.57 0.04 30.11
CA ASN A 145 -9.45 0.32 31.25
C ASN A 145 -9.43 -0.79 32.34
N ASN A 146 -8.32 -1.51 32.49
CA ASN A 146 -8.20 -2.72 33.31
C ASN A 146 -9.20 -3.85 32.97
N ASP A 147 -9.75 -3.90 31.76
CA ASP A 147 -10.45 -5.10 31.29
C ASP A 147 -9.42 -6.24 31.17
N GLU A 148 -9.67 -7.38 31.83
CA GLU A 148 -8.80 -8.55 31.68
C GLU A 148 -8.77 -8.98 30.21
N PRO A 149 -7.57 -9.22 29.62
CA PRO A 149 -7.52 -9.91 28.35
C PRO A 149 -8.13 -11.30 28.57
N PRO A 150 -9.12 -11.73 27.77
CA PRO A 150 -9.57 -13.11 27.84
C PRO A 150 -8.36 -14.02 27.61
N GLU A 151 -8.25 -15.10 28.39
CA GLU A 151 -7.24 -16.14 28.21
C GLU A 151 -7.12 -16.45 26.71
N THR A 152 -6.00 -16.08 26.12
CA THR A 152 -5.69 -16.47 24.76
C THR A 152 -5.18 -17.89 24.85
N ASP A 153 -5.98 -18.83 24.37
CA ASP A 153 -5.45 -20.12 23.92
C ASP A 153 -4.30 -19.78 22.97
N VAL A 154 -3.09 -20.11 23.40
CA VAL A 154 -1.86 -19.91 22.63
C VAL A 154 -1.91 -20.90 21.46
N ALA A 155 -2.66 -20.56 20.43
CA ALA A 155 -2.43 -21.12 19.12
C ALA A 155 -1.19 -20.41 18.57
N GLU A 156 -0.05 -21.10 18.68
CA GLU A 156 1.15 -20.79 17.90
C GLU A 156 0.77 -20.74 16.41
N SER A 157 0.45 -19.54 15.92
CA SER A 157 0.60 -19.21 14.51
C SER A 157 1.62 -18.08 14.38
N ASP A 158 2.85 -18.40 14.73
CA ASP A 158 4.03 -17.73 14.18
C ASP A 158 4.10 -18.06 12.69
N THR A 159 3.26 -17.40 11.90
CA THR A 159 3.55 -17.16 10.49
C THR A 159 3.88 -15.68 10.38
N CYS A 160 5.18 -15.41 10.26
CA CYS A 160 5.70 -14.14 9.78
C CYS A 160 5.00 -13.81 8.44
N ALA A 161 3.96 -12.99 8.50
CA ALA A 161 3.36 -12.42 7.32
C ALA A 161 4.37 -11.44 6.70
N GLY A 162 4.40 -11.40 5.36
CA GLY A 162 5.28 -10.56 4.54
C GLY A 162 5.10 -9.05 4.73
N PRO A 163 5.62 -8.22 3.79
CA PRO A 163 6.07 -6.84 4.03
C PRO A 163 5.01 -5.78 4.39
N ASP A 164 3.74 -6.14 4.53
CA ASP A 164 2.67 -5.15 4.62
C ASP A 164 2.16 -5.02 6.05
N GLU A 165 2.62 -3.99 6.78
CA GLU A 165 1.88 -3.49 7.93
C GLU A 165 0.50 -3.03 7.44
N PRO A 166 -0.59 -3.67 7.89
CA PRO A 166 -1.93 -3.31 7.44
C PRO A 166 -2.35 -2.00 8.12
N ILE A 167 -2.31 -0.90 7.37
CA ILE A 167 -2.91 0.37 7.77
C ILE A 167 -4.43 0.20 7.74
N SER A 168 -5.14 0.75 8.72
CA SER A 168 -6.60 0.62 8.81
C SER A 168 -7.28 1.19 7.56
N VAL A 169 -8.13 0.41 6.91
CA VAL A 169 -9.10 0.92 5.94
C VAL A 169 -9.92 2.02 6.63
N PRO A 170 -10.08 3.22 6.05
CA PRO A 170 -11.05 4.19 6.53
C PRO A 170 -12.42 3.54 6.68
N THR A 171 -13.13 3.81 7.78
CA THR A 171 -14.49 3.27 8.00
C THR A 171 -15.46 3.71 6.90
N ASP A 172 -15.12 4.79 6.20
CA ASP A 172 -15.81 5.27 5.01
C ASP A 172 -15.22 4.63 3.75
N THR A 173 -16.02 3.79 3.10
CA THR A 173 -15.71 3.20 1.79
C THR A 173 -15.41 4.24 0.72
N PHE A 174 -15.97 5.46 0.83
CA PHE A 174 -15.70 6.55 -0.10
C PHE A 174 -14.31 7.18 0.15
N GLU A 175 -13.90 7.33 1.41
CA GLU A 175 -12.55 7.79 1.77
C GLU A 175 -11.48 6.76 1.40
N ALA A 176 -11.76 5.47 1.61
CA ALA A 176 -10.89 4.38 1.15
C ALA A 176 -10.73 4.38 -0.38
N GLN A 177 -11.82 4.54 -1.12
CA GLN A 177 -11.79 4.70 -2.58
C GLN A 177 -11.07 5.98 -3.01
N LEU A 178 -11.19 7.08 -2.26
CA LEU A 178 -10.51 8.34 -2.58
C LEU A 178 -8.99 8.22 -2.39
N LEU A 179 -8.55 7.54 -1.33
CA LEU A 179 -7.14 7.32 -1.05
C LEU A 179 -6.52 6.25 -1.95
N GLU A 180 -7.27 5.21 -2.33
CA GLU A 180 -6.87 4.29 -3.41
C GLU A 180 -6.67 5.04 -4.74
N ARG A 181 -7.51 6.04 -5.03
CA ARG A 181 -7.36 6.92 -6.21
C ARG A 181 -6.09 7.78 -6.16
N ASP A 182 -5.56 8.06 -4.97
CA ASP A 182 -4.27 8.72 -4.76
C ASP A 182 -3.07 7.74 -4.70
N GLY A 183 -3.30 6.46 -5.03
CA GLY A 183 -2.25 5.42 -5.03
C GLY A 183 -1.92 4.86 -3.64
N ILE A 184 -2.76 5.11 -2.64
CA ILE A 184 -2.60 4.61 -1.28
C ILE A 184 -3.45 3.35 -1.13
N THR A 185 -2.83 2.17 -1.24
CA THR A 185 -3.51 0.88 -1.09
C THR A 185 -3.64 0.49 0.39
N TYR A 186 -4.87 0.21 0.84
CA TYR A 186 -5.13 -0.37 2.15
C TYR A 186 -5.45 -1.86 1.99
N VAL A 187 -4.73 -2.74 2.68
CA VAL A 187 -5.04 -4.17 2.67
C VAL A 187 -6.22 -4.43 3.62
N PRO A 188 -7.33 -5.06 3.15
CA PRO A 188 -8.45 -5.40 4.03
C PRO A 188 -8.02 -6.45 5.05
N ASN A 189 -8.25 -6.14 6.34
CA ASN A 189 -7.85 -7.01 7.43
C ASN A 189 -9.03 -7.59 8.21
N SER A 190 -8.94 -8.88 8.54
CA SER A 190 -9.92 -9.62 9.31
C SER A 190 -9.80 -9.35 10.82
N GLY A 191 -10.73 -8.56 11.39
CA GLY A 191 -11.04 -8.55 12.83
C GLY A 191 -10.75 -7.25 13.60
N GLY A 192 -11.79 -6.68 14.23
CA GLY A 192 -11.72 -5.35 14.89
C GLY A 192 -11.15 -5.30 16.32
N ARG A 193 -10.96 -6.43 17.02
CA ARG A 193 -10.41 -6.44 18.40
C ARG A 193 -8.87 -6.54 18.43
N ASP A 194 -8.28 -7.36 17.57
CA ASP A 194 -6.82 -7.50 17.47
C ASP A 194 -6.15 -6.19 17.05
N GLN A 195 -6.83 -5.38 16.24
CA GLN A 195 -6.36 -4.07 15.81
C GLN A 195 -6.27 -3.06 16.96
N VAL A 196 -7.27 -3.02 17.84
CA VAL A 196 -7.29 -2.10 18.98
C VAL A 196 -6.16 -2.45 19.94
N SER A 197 -5.97 -3.75 20.21
CA SER A 197 -4.86 -4.24 21.03
C SER A 197 -3.49 -3.90 20.43
N ARG A 198 -3.29 -4.12 19.12
CA ARG A 198 -2.05 -3.73 18.43
C ARG A 198 -1.80 -2.22 18.46
N ARG A 199 -2.84 -1.41 18.26
CA ARG A 199 -2.73 0.06 18.34
C ARG A 199 -2.30 0.50 19.75
N TRP A 200 -2.90 -0.08 20.79
CA TRP A 200 -2.52 0.19 22.17
C TRP A 200 -1.07 -0.22 22.45
N HIS A 201 -0.68 -1.40 21.98
CA HIS A 201 0.70 -1.88 22.08
C HIS A 201 1.70 -0.91 21.45
N HIS A 202 1.51 -0.53 20.19
CA HIS A 202 2.41 0.40 19.51
C HIS A 202 2.43 1.78 20.17
N LEU A 203 1.28 2.28 20.64
CA LEU A 203 1.22 3.56 21.38
C LEU A 203 2.03 3.48 22.68
N ALA A 204 1.81 2.44 23.49
CA ALA A 204 2.51 2.24 24.75
C ALA A 204 4.03 2.08 24.53
N ALA A 205 4.43 1.24 23.57
CA ALA A 205 5.83 1.02 23.20
C ALA A 205 6.49 2.33 22.71
N ALA A 206 5.80 3.12 21.89
CA ALA A 206 6.30 4.40 21.40
C ALA A 206 6.50 5.43 22.53
N ILE A 207 5.59 5.50 23.51
CA ILE A 207 5.73 6.36 24.69
C ILE A 207 6.93 5.93 25.53
N CYS A 208 7.12 4.63 25.74
CA CYS A 208 8.30 4.09 26.42
C CYS A 208 9.60 4.48 25.70
N ALA A 209 9.66 4.29 24.37
CA ALA A 209 10.80 4.66 23.55
C ALA A 209 11.08 6.18 23.56
N GLN A 210 10.02 7.00 23.55
CA GLN A 210 10.10 8.45 23.62
C GLN A 210 10.74 8.91 24.94
N LEU A 211 10.33 8.33 26.06
CA LEU A 211 10.89 8.63 27.38
C LEU A 211 12.34 8.18 27.51
N LEU A 212 12.66 6.96 27.05
CA LEU A 212 14.03 6.46 27.02
C LEU A 212 14.95 7.39 26.22
N PHE A 213 14.52 7.82 25.04
CA PHE A 213 15.28 8.75 24.21
C PHE A 213 15.42 10.15 24.84
N ALA A 214 14.35 10.65 25.48
CA ALA A 214 14.36 11.94 26.17
C ALA A 214 15.35 11.96 27.33
N HIS A 215 15.44 10.87 28.10
CA HIS A 215 16.42 10.69 29.17
C HIS A 215 17.84 10.47 28.66
N ASN A 216 17.98 9.66 27.62
CA ASN A 216 19.27 9.32 27.03
C ASN A 216 19.13 9.16 25.51
N ARG A 217 19.67 10.13 24.78
CA ARG A 217 19.62 10.19 23.31
C ARG A 217 20.31 9.00 22.63
N ARG A 218 21.01 8.13 23.37
CA ARG A 218 21.51 6.84 22.88
C ARG A 218 20.41 5.82 22.61
N HIS A 219 19.21 5.96 23.18
CA HIS A 219 18.05 5.12 22.81
C HIS A 219 17.33 5.74 21.61
N ASN A 220 17.95 5.74 20.43
CA ASN A 220 17.43 6.44 19.25
C ASN A 220 16.81 5.51 18.19
N GLY A 221 16.56 4.25 18.52
CA GLY A 221 16.12 3.24 17.55
C GLY A 221 14.81 3.62 16.85
N LEU A 222 13.75 3.85 17.62
CA LEU A 222 12.45 4.31 17.09
C LEU A 222 12.60 5.68 16.41
N GLN A 223 13.37 6.59 17.01
CA GLN A 223 13.49 7.95 16.53
C GLN A 223 14.20 8.02 15.18
N LEU A 224 15.22 7.19 14.95
CA LEU A 224 15.88 7.08 13.65
C LEU A 224 14.93 6.48 12.61
N HIS A 225 14.17 5.44 12.99
CA HIS A 225 13.15 4.84 12.14
C HIS A 225 12.11 5.87 11.69
N ASN A 226 11.52 6.60 12.64
CA ASN A 226 10.55 7.66 12.36
C ASN A 226 11.14 8.80 11.53
N ALA A 227 12.41 9.16 11.73
CA ALA A 227 13.03 10.26 11.00
C ALA A 227 13.14 9.98 9.50
N ILE A 228 13.44 8.72 9.13
CA ILE A 228 13.45 8.30 7.72
C ILE A 228 12.03 8.19 7.18
N ARG A 229 11.07 7.63 7.95
CA ARG A 229 9.67 7.47 7.51
C ARG A 229 8.96 8.82 7.32
N PHE A 230 9.26 9.83 8.13
CA PHE A 230 8.61 11.13 8.07
C PHE A 230 8.99 11.97 6.84
N LEU A 231 10.18 11.77 6.27
CA LEU A 231 10.62 12.48 5.06
C LEU A 231 9.70 12.23 3.85
N PRO A 232 9.48 10.97 3.40
CA PRO A 232 8.59 10.68 2.28
C PRO A 232 7.12 10.96 2.62
N CYS A 233 6.73 10.94 3.90
CA CYS A 233 5.39 11.35 4.34
C CYS A 233 5.15 12.88 4.29
N GLY A 234 6.08 13.67 3.74
CA GLY A 234 5.91 15.11 3.56
C GLY A 234 6.01 15.93 4.85
N VAL A 235 6.58 15.36 5.93
CA VAL A 235 6.76 16.10 7.18
C VAL A 235 7.78 17.23 6.97
N SER A 236 7.30 18.47 7.07
CA SER A 236 8.16 19.65 6.95
C SER A 236 9.27 19.65 8.01
N GLU A 237 10.40 20.31 7.71
CA GLU A 237 11.50 20.44 8.66
C GLU A 237 11.06 21.05 9.99
N ARG A 238 10.21 22.08 9.96
CA ARG A 238 9.64 22.71 11.17
C ARG A 238 8.85 21.73 12.04
N VAL A 239 8.05 20.87 11.41
CA VAL A 239 7.29 19.85 12.14
C VAL A 239 8.22 18.75 12.65
N ASN A 240 9.22 18.34 11.87
CA ASN A 240 10.22 17.37 12.30
C ASN A 240 11.00 17.89 13.52
N ASP A 241 11.42 19.16 13.54
CA ASP A 241 12.11 19.78 14.68
C ASP A 241 11.25 19.77 15.95
N TYR A 242 9.95 20.06 15.81
CA TYR A 242 9.00 19.97 16.92
C TYR A 242 8.87 18.53 17.44
N LEU A 243 8.69 17.56 16.54
CA LEU A 243 8.60 16.14 16.91
C LEU A 243 9.93 15.62 17.51
N HIS A 244 11.07 16.12 17.03
CA HIS A 244 12.39 15.79 17.55
C HIS A 244 12.59 16.33 18.96
N LYS A 245 12.10 17.54 19.23
CA LYS A 245 12.04 18.13 20.58
C LYS A 245 11.20 17.28 21.52
N LEU A 246 10.07 16.74 21.06
CA LEU A 246 9.24 15.81 21.82
C LEU A 246 9.85 14.42 21.98
N GLY A 247 10.91 14.08 21.24
CA GLY A 247 11.54 12.77 21.30
C GLY A 247 10.87 11.69 20.44
N LEU A 248 9.99 12.08 19.51
CA LEU A 248 9.28 11.16 18.61
C LEU A 248 10.10 10.81 17.36
N THR A 249 11.11 11.61 17.03
CA THR A 249 11.94 11.42 15.84
C THR A 249 13.36 11.95 16.06
N SER A 250 14.29 11.53 15.20
CA SER A 250 15.63 12.12 15.10
C SER A 250 15.59 13.38 14.23
N SER A 251 16.62 14.22 14.33
CA SER A 251 16.71 15.43 13.51
C SER A 251 16.71 15.11 12.01
N ARG A 252 16.21 16.04 11.19
CA ARG A 252 16.27 15.94 9.72
C ARG A 252 17.69 15.69 9.20
N ARG A 253 18.70 16.32 9.82
CA ARG A 253 20.11 16.09 9.50
C ARG A 253 20.53 14.64 9.73
N THR A 254 20.09 14.03 10.83
CA THR A 254 20.35 12.62 11.14
C THR A 254 19.67 11.71 10.12
N ALA A 255 18.42 12.01 9.73
CA ALA A 255 17.71 11.26 8.70
C ALA A 255 18.43 11.30 7.35
N ILE A 256 18.84 12.49 6.89
CA ILE A 256 19.59 12.67 5.64
C ILE A 256 20.94 11.92 5.70
N GLN A 257 21.64 11.97 6.83
CA GLN A 257 22.89 11.22 6.98
C GLN A 257 22.66 9.70 6.91
N ALA A 258 21.57 9.21 7.49
CA ALA A 258 21.21 7.80 7.42
C ALA A 258 20.84 7.39 5.98
N LEU A 259 20.07 8.21 5.27
CA LEU A 259 19.74 8.01 3.86
C LEU A 259 20.99 7.95 2.98
N LYS A 260 21.99 8.82 3.20
CA LYS A 260 23.28 8.76 2.49
C LYS A 260 24.05 7.46 2.75
N THR A 261 24.01 6.96 3.98
CA THR A 261 24.63 5.67 4.32
C THR A 261 23.90 4.51 3.63
N LEU A 262 22.56 4.53 3.67
CA LEU A 262 21.72 3.52 3.03
C LEU A 262 21.84 3.56 1.49
N SER A 263 21.95 4.74 0.88
CA SER A 263 22.18 4.86 -0.56
C SER A 263 23.53 4.28 -0.97
N GLY A 264 24.55 4.39 -0.12
CA GLY A 264 25.82 3.69 -0.31
C GLY A 264 25.66 2.17 -0.36
N HIS A 265 24.84 1.59 0.53
CA HIS A 265 24.51 0.16 0.47
C HIS A 265 23.74 -0.21 -0.80
N ALA A 266 22.74 0.60 -1.19
CA ALA A 266 21.98 0.38 -2.41
C ALA A 266 22.86 0.45 -3.67
N ALA A 267 23.82 1.37 -3.73
CA ALA A 267 24.77 1.48 -4.84
C ALA A 267 25.65 0.22 -4.98
N GLU A 268 26.10 -0.36 -3.86
CA GLU A 268 26.83 -1.64 -3.89
C GLU A 268 25.94 -2.81 -4.34
N ASP A 269 24.65 -2.81 -3.97
CA ASP A 269 23.70 -3.81 -4.47
C ASP A 269 23.52 -3.71 -5.99
N VAL A 270 23.39 -2.50 -6.55
CA VAL A 270 23.32 -2.27 -8.00
C VAL A 270 24.58 -2.81 -8.69
N LYS A 271 25.77 -2.53 -8.16
CA LYS A 271 27.04 -3.06 -8.70
C LYS A 271 27.09 -4.58 -8.68
N ALA A 272 26.67 -5.22 -7.58
CA ALA A 272 26.66 -6.67 -7.44
C ALA A 272 25.70 -7.34 -8.44
N VAL A 273 24.51 -6.76 -8.62
CA VAL A 273 23.49 -7.24 -9.57
C VAL A 273 23.97 -7.11 -11.01
N MET A 274 24.48 -5.93 -11.40
CA MET A 274 25.02 -5.68 -12.74
C MET A 274 26.32 -6.44 -13.02
N SER A 275 27.06 -6.83 -11.98
CA SER A 275 28.22 -7.70 -12.07
C SER A 275 27.88 -9.16 -12.34
N LEU A 276 26.59 -9.53 -12.30
CA LEU A 276 26.05 -10.88 -12.43
C LEU A 276 26.42 -11.81 -11.27
N GLU A 277 26.77 -11.25 -10.10
CA GLU A 277 27.07 -12.03 -8.89
C GLU A 277 25.79 -12.64 -8.29
N ARG A 278 24.65 -11.94 -8.44
CA ARG A 278 23.35 -12.36 -7.90
C ARG A 278 22.51 -13.18 -8.87
N SER A 279 22.64 -12.93 -10.17
CA SER A 279 21.90 -13.64 -11.24
C SER A 279 22.83 -13.85 -12.43
N PRO A 280 23.55 -14.99 -12.50
CA PRO A 280 24.47 -15.28 -13.59
C PRO A 280 23.78 -15.70 -14.89
N GLU A 281 22.51 -16.13 -14.81
CA GLU A 281 21.78 -16.76 -15.92
C GLU A 281 21.23 -15.74 -16.93
N LEU A 282 20.82 -14.58 -16.46
CA LEU A 282 20.30 -13.48 -17.28
C LEU A 282 20.75 -12.15 -16.68
N SER A 283 21.17 -11.22 -17.55
CA SER A 283 21.46 -9.86 -17.10
C SER A 283 20.19 -9.19 -16.58
N PRO A 284 20.28 -8.24 -15.64
CA PRO A 284 19.10 -7.53 -15.15
C PRO A 284 18.48 -6.65 -16.24
N PHE A 285 17.18 -6.39 -16.12
CA PHE A 285 16.49 -5.41 -16.97
C PHE A 285 16.64 -4.02 -16.37
N LEU A 286 16.83 -3.02 -17.22
CA LEU A 286 16.97 -1.62 -16.85
C LEU A 286 15.67 -0.90 -17.22
N CYS A 287 15.00 -0.29 -16.25
CA CYS A 287 13.90 0.62 -16.49
C CYS A 287 14.35 2.05 -16.19
N ILE A 288 14.05 2.96 -17.11
CA ILE A 288 14.29 4.40 -16.95
C ILE A 288 13.06 5.15 -17.45
N ASP A 289 12.79 6.27 -16.80
CA ASP A 289 11.74 7.19 -17.22
C ASP A 289 12.08 8.61 -16.75
N ASN A 290 11.46 9.60 -17.37
CA ASN A 290 11.69 10.99 -17.04
C ASN A 290 11.15 11.34 -15.64
N LEU A 291 11.83 12.28 -14.98
CA LEU A 291 11.39 12.84 -13.71
C LEU A 291 11.36 14.36 -13.79
N ASP A 292 10.16 14.90 -13.87
CA ASP A 292 9.91 16.34 -13.84
C ASP A 292 9.42 16.77 -12.46
N ILE A 293 10.27 17.43 -11.68
CA ILE A 293 9.90 17.98 -10.37
C ILE A 293 9.77 19.49 -10.48
N GLN A 294 8.57 20.02 -10.19
CA GLN A 294 8.40 21.46 -10.05
C GLN A 294 8.80 21.91 -8.66
N GLU A 295 9.92 22.62 -8.55
CA GLU A 295 10.21 23.42 -7.37
C GLU A 295 9.37 24.71 -7.42
N LYS A 296 8.35 24.76 -6.56
CA LYS A 296 7.46 25.92 -6.49
C LYS A 296 7.88 26.85 -5.35
N VAL A 297 8.38 28.03 -5.72
CA VAL A 297 8.62 29.11 -4.75
C VAL A 297 7.30 29.80 -4.41
N HIS A 298 6.93 29.84 -3.13
CA HIS A 298 5.67 30.45 -2.68
C HIS A 298 5.63 31.97 -2.83
N THR A 299 6.77 32.64 -2.75
CA THR A 299 6.90 34.10 -2.92
C THR A 299 7.97 34.37 -3.96
N VAL A 300 7.52 34.62 -5.19
CA VAL A 300 8.43 34.87 -6.31
C VAL A 300 9.17 36.18 -6.08
N SER A 301 10.49 36.16 -6.25
CA SER A 301 11.37 37.32 -6.24
C SER A 301 12.18 37.36 -7.54
N ILE A 302 13.03 38.38 -7.74
CA ILE A 302 13.91 38.43 -8.92
C ILE A 302 14.96 37.30 -8.89
N THR A 303 15.33 36.82 -7.70
CA THR A 303 16.30 35.72 -7.52
C THR A 303 15.62 34.38 -7.31
N ASP A 304 14.36 34.36 -6.89
CA ASP A 304 13.64 33.15 -6.51
C ASP A 304 12.40 32.98 -7.40
N PHE A 305 12.51 32.14 -8.42
CA PHE A 305 11.40 31.78 -9.30
C PHE A 305 11.18 30.27 -9.25
N SER A 306 9.96 29.84 -9.55
CA SER A 306 9.68 28.41 -9.64
C SER A 306 10.46 27.82 -10.81
N MET A 307 11.13 26.69 -10.58
CA MET A 307 11.91 26.00 -11.60
C MET A 307 11.41 24.57 -11.78
N MET A 308 11.62 24.03 -12.98
CA MET A 308 11.44 22.61 -13.25
C MET A 308 12.81 21.96 -13.18
N PHE A 309 12.94 20.98 -12.30
CA PHE A 309 14.02 20.01 -12.37
C PHE A 309 13.62 18.95 -13.39
N HIS A 310 14.52 18.71 -14.34
CA HIS A 310 14.39 17.69 -15.37
C HIS A 310 15.49 16.67 -15.13
N GLY A 311 15.14 15.48 -14.66
CA GLY A 311 16.07 14.39 -14.49
C GLY A 311 15.51 13.09 -15.04
N THR A 312 16.22 12.01 -14.78
CA THR A 312 15.79 10.65 -15.11
C THR A 312 15.92 9.80 -13.87
N TRP A 313 14.84 9.09 -13.54
CA TRP A 313 14.87 8.06 -12.52
C TRP A 313 14.93 6.69 -13.18
N GLY A 314 15.35 5.69 -12.42
CA GLY A 314 15.39 4.33 -12.95
C GLY A 314 15.73 3.31 -11.89
N TYR A 315 15.61 2.05 -12.30
CA TYR A 315 15.94 0.90 -11.48
C TYR A 315 16.41 -0.26 -12.35
N VAL A 316 17.15 -1.17 -11.76
CA VAL A 316 17.42 -2.48 -12.36
C VAL A 316 16.57 -3.53 -11.67
N GLN A 317 15.95 -4.41 -12.45
CA GLN A 317 15.08 -5.47 -11.94
C GLN A 317 15.59 -6.84 -12.36
N LEU A 318 15.43 -7.79 -11.45
CA LEU A 318 15.64 -9.20 -11.73
C LEU A 318 14.28 -9.88 -11.97
N PRO A 319 14.16 -10.72 -13.02
CA PRO A 319 12.97 -11.53 -13.21
C PRO A 319 12.77 -12.44 -11.98
N SER A 320 11.52 -12.80 -11.70
CA SER A 320 11.24 -13.71 -10.59
C SER A 320 11.92 -15.06 -10.82
N LYS A 321 12.37 -15.68 -9.73
CA LYS A 321 13.04 -16.98 -9.81
C LYS A 321 12.10 -18.05 -10.38
N ALA A 322 10.82 -18.02 -10.00
CA ALA A 322 9.84 -18.96 -10.51
C ALA A 322 9.62 -18.81 -12.02
N LEU A 323 9.68 -17.59 -12.56
CA LEU A 323 9.63 -17.37 -14.01
C LEU A 323 10.88 -17.93 -14.68
N LEU A 324 12.08 -17.62 -14.17
CA LEU A 324 13.34 -18.13 -14.75
C LEU A 324 13.41 -19.66 -14.74
N ASP A 325 12.95 -20.30 -13.65
CA ASP A 325 12.90 -21.75 -13.52
C ASP A 325 11.88 -22.40 -14.49
N SER A 326 10.90 -21.63 -15.00
CA SER A 326 9.93 -22.10 -16.00
C SER A 326 10.47 -22.07 -17.45
N LEU A 327 11.56 -21.34 -17.70
CA LEU A 327 12.11 -21.13 -19.04
C LEU A 327 13.13 -22.21 -19.41
N GLU A 328 13.22 -22.50 -20.72
CA GLU A 328 14.23 -23.40 -21.25
C GLU A 328 15.61 -22.72 -21.28
N LYS A 329 16.49 -23.08 -20.35
CA LYS A 329 17.82 -22.47 -20.20
C LYS A 329 18.71 -22.60 -21.44
N SER A 330 18.52 -23.65 -22.25
CA SER A 330 19.21 -23.83 -23.54
C SER A 330 18.85 -22.79 -24.59
N GLU A 331 17.71 -22.12 -24.45
CA GLU A 331 17.22 -21.10 -25.38
C GLU A 331 17.56 -19.66 -24.92
N LEU A 332 17.99 -19.48 -23.66
CA LEU A 332 18.36 -18.18 -23.08
C LEU A 332 19.79 -17.76 -23.43
N ASN A 333 20.12 -17.72 -24.72
CA ASN A 333 21.42 -17.26 -25.19
C ASN A 333 21.37 -16.61 -26.58
N LEU A 334 22.44 -15.88 -26.91
CA LEU A 334 22.57 -15.17 -28.17
C LEU A 334 22.49 -16.09 -29.40
N GLY A 335 23.00 -17.33 -29.31
CA GLY A 335 22.98 -18.28 -30.42
C GLY A 335 21.57 -18.71 -30.81
N ALA A 336 20.75 -19.05 -29.80
CA ALA A 336 19.33 -19.36 -29.98
C ALA A 336 18.58 -18.17 -30.58
N TYR A 337 18.78 -16.96 -30.03
CA TYR A 337 18.18 -15.73 -30.56
C TYR A 337 18.55 -15.50 -32.04
N GLN A 338 19.84 -15.59 -32.38
CA GLN A 338 20.29 -15.39 -33.76
C GLN A 338 19.72 -16.44 -34.73
N GLN A 339 19.56 -17.68 -34.27
CA GLN A 339 18.92 -18.72 -35.08
C GLN A 339 17.45 -18.40 -35.32
N ALA A 340 16.71 -18.04 -34.27
CA ALA A 340 15.31 -17.64 -34.38
C ALA A 340 15.13 -16.46 -35.37
N VAL A 341 15.98 -15.43 -35.29
CA VAL A 341 15.94 -14.28 -36.22
C VAL A 341 16.22 -14.69 -37.66
N LYS A 342 17.17 -15.61 -37.90
CA LYS A 342 17.42 -16.14 -39.25
C LYS A 342 16.19 -16.87 -39.79
N ASP A 343 15.53 -17.65 -38.95
CA ASP A 343 14.37 -18.45 -39.32
C ASP A 343 13.17 -17.57 -39.72
N VAL A 344 13.02 -16.38 -39.12
CA VAL A 344 11.97 -15.39 -39.47
C VAL A 344 11.96 -15.07 -40.97
N SER A 345 13.12 -14.94 -41.61
CA SER A 345 13.22 -14.62 -43.05
C SER A 345 12.57 -15.67 -43.96
N THR A 346 12.44 -16.90 -43.47
CA THR A 346 11.83 -18.04 -44.18
C THR A 346 10.46 -18.43 -43.63
N MET A 347 9.98 -17.72 -42.61
CA MET A 347 8.69 -17.99 -41.96
C MET A 347 7.55 -17.74 -42.94
N GLN A 348 6.73 -18.77 -43.19
CA GLN A 348 5.53 -18.63 -44.01
C GLN A 348 4.41 -17.98 -43.19
N ILE A 349 4.07 -16.74 -43.53
CA ILE A 349 2.96 -16.02 -42.90
C ILE A 349 1.64 -16.49 -43.53
N ASN A 350 0.80 -17.17 -42.76
CA ASN A 350 -0.57 -17.53 -43.16
C ASN A 350 -1.56 -16.57 -42.50
N PRO A 351 -2.52 -15.97 -43.21
CA PRO A 351 -3.57 -15.14 -42.61
C PRO A 351 -4.30 -15.79 -41.42
N SER A 352 -4.41 -17.12 -41.37
CA SER A 352 -5.01 -17.83 -40.24
C SER A 352 -4.26 -17.62 -38.92
N MET A 353 -2.97 -17.27 -38.94
CA MET A 353 -2.16 -16.96 -37.76
C MET A 353 -2.66 -15.71 -37.02
N PHE A 354 -3.36 -14.81 -37.70
CA PHE A 354 -3.91 -13.58 -37.12
C PHE A 354 -5.41 -13.67 -36.84
N LEU A 355 -6.04 -14.82 -37.11
CA LEU A 355 -7.46 -15.02 -36.88
C LEU A 355 -7.68 -15.80 -35.58
N PRO A 356 -8.68 -15.43 -34.76
CA PRO A 356 -8.95 -16.16 -33.52
C PRO A 356 -9.25 -17.64 -33.79
N SER A 357 -8.52 -18.50 -33.09
CA SER A 357 -8.71 -19.95 -33.08
C SER A 357 -10.09 -20.31 -32.49
N HIS A 358 -10.44 -21.59 -32.55
CA HIS A 358 -11.64 -22.05 -31.83
C HIS A 358 -11.50 -21.83 -30.32
N ASN A 359 -10.32 -22.13 -29.76
CA ASN A 359 -10.04 -21.96 -28.34
C ASN A 359 -10.11 -20.49 -27.93
N ASP A 360 -9.58 -19.56 -28.75
CA ASP A 360 -9.62 -18.13 -28.46
C ASP A 360 -11.06 -17.60 -28.39
N LYS A 361 -11.95 -18.14 -29.24
CA LYS A 361 -13.37 -17.78 -29.23
C LYS A 361 -14.08 -18.32 -27.99
N GLN A 362 -13.74 -19.53 -27.54
CA GLN A 362 -14.27 -20.09 -26.28
C GLN A 362 -13.75 -19.30 -25.08
N HIS A 363 -12.47 -18.95 -25.08
CA HIS A 363 -11.88 -18.10 -24.06
C HIS A 363 -12.59 -16.74 -24.00
N TYR A 364 -12.78 -16.08 -25.13
CA TYR A 364 -13.54 -14.82 -25.21
C TYR A 364 -14.98 -14.96 -24.68
N TYR A 365 -15.66 -16.07 -25.01
CA TYR A 365 -17.00 -16.35 -24.47
C TYR A 365 -16.98 -16.38 -22.94
N HIS A 366 -16.09 -17.19 -22.36
CA HIS A 366 -15.96 -17.32 -20.91
C HIS A 366 -15.60 -16.00 -20.21
N VAL A 367 -14.69 -15.22 -20.80
CA VAL A 367 -14.31 -13.88 -20.30
C VAL A 367 -15.50 -12.92 -20.29
N MET A 368 -16.31 -12.89 -21.35
CA MET A 368 -17.49 -12.01 -21.40
C MET A 368 -18.57 -12.48 -20.42
N THR A 369 -18.82 -13.79 -20.33
CA THR A 369 -19.82 -14.32 -19.40
C THR A 369 -19.41 -14.13 -17.95
N SER A 370 -18.11 -14.19 -17.62
CA SER A 370 -17.64 -13.95 -16.25
C SER A 370 -17.81 -12.50 -15.83
N GLN A 371 -17.61 -11.54 -16.74
CA GLN A 371 -17.85 -10.12 -16.47
C GLN A 371 -19.33 -9.83 -16.23
N PHE A 372 -20.24 -10.45 -16.99
CA PHE A 372 -21.68 -10.38 -16.69
C PHE A 372 -22.01 -11.03 -15.33
N ALA A 373 -21.40 -12.17 -15.01
CA ALA A 373 -21.59 -12.84 -13.73
C ALA A 373 -21.09 -11.98 -12.55
N GLU A 374 -19.95 -11.30 -12.70
CA GLU A 374 -19.42 -10.36 -11.71
C GLU A 374 -20.41 -9.20 -11.47
N VAL A 375 -20.91 -8.56 -12.54
CA VAL A 375 -21.89 -7.47 -12.42
C VAL A 375 -23.22 -7.97 -11.82
N MET A 376 -23.63 -9.20 -12.14
CA MET A 376 -24.80 -9.83 -11.51
C MET A 376 -24.58 -10.02 -9.99
N GLU A 377 -23.41 -10.52 -9.58
CA GLU A 377 -23.06 -10.75 -8.16
C GLU A 377 -22.92 -9.43 -7.41
N GLU A 378 -22.40 -8.39 -8.04
CA GLU A 378 -22.20 -7.10 -7.41
C GLU A 378 -23.52 -6.31 -7.32
N TYR A 379 -24.33 -6.24 -8.38
CA TYR A 379 -25.42 -5.26 -8.46
C TYR A 379 -26.84 -5.84 -8.49
N VAL A 380 -27.00 -7.12 -8.88
CA VAL A 380 -28.31 -7.66 -9.25
C VAL A 380 -28.85 -8.64 -8.22
N GLY A 381 -28.08 -9.63 -7.78
CA GLY A 381 -28.59 -10.66 -6.88
C GLY A 381 -27.53 -11.59 -6.29
N PHE A 382 -27.97 -12.50 -5.42
CA PHE A 382 -27.16 -13.62 -4.94
C PHE A 382 -27.49 -14.86 -5.77
N VAL A 383 -26.48 -15.64 -6.16
CA VAL A 383 -26.74 -16.93 -6.79
C VAL A 383 -27.14 -17.96 -5.73
N SER A 384 -28.11 -18.84 -6.04
CA SER A 384 -28.58 -19.86 -5.10
C SER A 384 -27.53 -20.92 -4.78
N ASP A 385 -26.75 -21.31 -5.78
CA ASP A 385 -25.67 -22.30 -5.66
C ASP A 385 -24.50 -21.87 -6.54
N LYS A 386 -23.31 -21.78 -5.94
CA LYS A 386 -22.07 -21.34 -6.61
C LYS A 386 -21.45 -22.43 -7.47
N GLU A 387 -21.66 -23.72 -7.18
CA GLU A 387 -20.99 -24.81 -7.91
C GLU A 387 -21.50 -24.94 -9.35
N GLY A 388 -22.80 -24.71 -9.58
CA GLY A 388 -23.40 -24.73 -10.91
C GLY A 388 -23.41 -23.39 -11.65
N ALA A 389 -22.90 -22.32 -11.03
CA ALA A 389 -22.98 -20.97 -11.59
C ALA A 389 -21.84 -20.66 -12.55
N ILE A 390 -22.10 -19.81 -13.55
CA ILE A 390 -21.04 -19.20 -14.35
C ILE A 390 -20.09 -18.43 -13.42
N SER A 391 -18.81 -18.76 -13.50
CA SER A 391 -17.74 -18.14 -12.70
C SER A 391 -17.72 -16.63 -12.87
N THR A 392 -17.62 -15.89 -11.76
CA THR A 392 -17.36 -14.44 -11.78
C THR A 392 -15.90 -14.10 -12.10
N LYS A 393 -15.01 -15.10 -12.09
CA LYS A 393 -13.61 -14.94 -12.49
C LYS A 393 -13.41 -15.39 -13.94
N PRO A 394 -12.75 -14.59 -14.78
CA PRO A 394 -12.40 -15.01 -16.14
C PRO A 394 -11.45 -16.21 -16.11
N PRO A 395 -11.47 -17.07 -17.15
CA PRO A 395 -10.49 -18.15 -17.28
C PRO A 395 -9.07 -17.58 -17.36
N VAL A 396 -8.12 -18.27 -16.74
CA VAL A 396 -6.70 -17.88 -16.74
C VAL A 396 -6.11 -18.06 -18.14
N LEU A 397 -5.33 -17.07 -18.61
CA LEU A 397 -4.56 -17.13 -19.86
C LEU A 397 -3.09 -16.82 -19.57
N GLU A 398 -2.23 -17.83 -19.68
CA GLU A 398 -0.77 -17.70 -19.55
C GLU A 398 -0.31 -16.82 -18.37
N GLN A 399 -1.02 -16.92 -17.24
CA GLN A 399 -0.75 -16.07 -16.09
C GLN A 399 0.59 -16.42 -15.46
N ILE A 400 1.47 -15.43 -15.42
CA ILE A 400 2.68 -15.47 -14.61
C ILE A 400 2.33 -15.30 -13.13
N LEU A 401 3.15 -15.86 -12.24
CA LEU A 401 2.97 -15.69 -10.80
C LEU A 401 3.10 -14.20 -10.44
N PRO A 402 2.16 -13.64 -9.65
CA PRO A 402 2.18 -12.24 -9.23
C PRO A 402 3.19 -12.03 -8.09
N GLU A 403 4.44 -12.47 -8.29
CA GLU A 403 5.54 -12.25 -7.35
C GLU A 403 6.08 -10.83 -7.53
N ILE A 404 6.26 -10.11 -6.42
CA ILE A 404 6.85 -8.78 -6.44
C ILE A 404 8.31 -8.92 -6.93
N PRO A 405 8.69 -8.26 -8.04
CA PRO A 405 10.04 -8.37 -8.56
C PRO A 405 11.04 -7.73 -7.61
N THR A 406 12.26 -8.27 -7.58
CA THR A 406 13.35 -7.63 -6.84
C THR A 406 13.89 -6.48 -7.69
N VAL A 407 13.68 -5.26 -7.20
CA VAL A 407 14.13 -4.01 -7.84
C VAL A 407 15.26 -3.36 -7.06
N PHE A 408 16.21 -2.76 -7.77
CA PHE A 408 17.32 -2.01 -7.20
C PHE A 408 17.32 -0.62 -7.82
N MET A 409 16.97 0.38 -7.02
CA MET A 409 16.87 1.76 -7.48
C MET A 409 18.25 2.30 -7.85
N LEU A 410 18.31 2.98 -8.98
CA LEU A 410 19.47 3.77 -9.37
C LEU A 410 19.47 5.10 -8.59
N GLU A 411 20.65 5.67 -8.41
CA GLU A 411 20.77 7.06 -7.98
C GLU A 411 20.11 7.96 -9.03
N LEU A 412 19.33 8.94 -8.55
CA LEU A 412 18.64 9.89 -9.42
C LEU A 412 19.66 10.63 -10.29
N MET A 413 19.36 10.70 -11.60
CA MET A 413 20.23 11.31 -12.59
C MET A 413 19.74 12.73 -12.88
N ASP A 414 20.67 13.69 -12.87
CA ASP A 414 20.41 15.07 -13.30
C ASP A 414 20.28 15.16 -14.83
N GLU A 415 20.73 14.12 -15.53
CA GLU A 415 20.57 13.96 -16.97
C GLU A 415 19.09 13.72 -17.35
N SER A 416 18.65 14.28 -18.48
CA SER A 416 17.30 14.08 -19.02
C SER A 416 17.35 13.24 -20.29
N ASP A 417 16.45 12.26 -20.43
CA ASP A 417 16.31 11.38 -21.58
C ASP A 417 15.47 11.96 -22.73
N ASN A 418 15.12 13.25 -22.67
CA ASN A 418 14.27 13.95 -23.65
C ASN A 418 14.94 14.22 -25.02
N SER A 419 16.16 13.73 -25.25
CA SER A 419 16.86 13.85 -26.53
C SER A 419 17.85 12.69 -26.75
N ALA A 420 18.34 12.52 -27.98
CA ALA A 420 19.37 11.54 -28.31
C ALA A 420 20.70 11.79 -27.57
N GLU A 421 21.09 13.06 -27.35
CA GLU A 421 22.25 13.40 -26.53
C GLU A 421 21.98 13.10 -25.05
N GLY A 422 20.79 13.47 -24.58
CA GLY A 422 20.37 13.27 -23.20
C GLY A 422 20.35 11.80 -22.78
N ILE A 423 19.76 10.92 -23.60
CA ILE A 423 19.78 9.48 -23.34
C ILE A 423 21.19 8.90 -23.34
N ALA A 424 22.12 9.44 -24.15
CA ALA A 424 23.52 9.03 -24.09
C ALA A 424 24.17 9.38 -22.74
N GLN A 425 23.89 10.58 -22.22
CA GLN A 425 24.36 11.02 -20.91
C GLN A 425 23.74 10.18 -19.78
N VAL A 426 22.45 9.84 -19.87
CA VAL A 426 21.77 8.92 -18.95
C VAL A 426 22.47 7.56 -18.93
N LEU A 427 22.70 6.94 -20.10
CA LEU A 427 23.38 5.63 -20.18
C LEU A 427 24.80 5.69 -19.61
N GLU A 428 25.54 6.78 -19.82
CA GLU A 428 26.86 6.98 -19.21
C GLU A 428 26.76 7.09 -17.68
N SER A 429 25.76 7.82 -17.18
CA SER A 429 25.49 7.95 -15.74
C SER A 429 25.20 6.59 -15.10
N ILE A 430 24.34 5.79 -15.72
CA ILE A 430 24.05 4.42 -15.29
C ILE A 430 25.33 3.58 -15.32
N GLN A 431 26.10 3.62 -16.41
CA GLN A 431 27.37 2.90 -16.50
C GLN A 431 28.30 3.24 -15.31
N ARG A 432 28.43 4.52 -14.95
CA ARG A 432 29.22 4.97 -13.78
C ARG A 432 28.68 4.38 -12.47
N GLN A 433 27.36 4.40 -12.26
CA GLN A 433 26.73 3.83 -11.06
C GLN A 433 26.97 2.31 -10.96
N THR A 434 26.93 1.58 -12.08
CA THR A 434 27.17 0.13 -12.10
C THR A 434 28.64 -0.27 -11.91
N GLY A 435 29.57 0.67 -12.05
CA GLY A 435 31.01 0.41 -11.98
C GLY A 435 31.56 -0.47 -13.11
N LEU A 436 30.77 -0.72 -14.17
CA LEU A 436 31.18 -1.52 -15.32
C LEU A 436 31.99 -0.69 -16.32
N THR A 437 32.97 -1.33 -16.97
CA THR A 437 33.64 -0.77 -18.15
C THR A 437 32.64 -0.67 -19.32
N PRO A 438 32.81 0.26 -20.27
CA PRO A 438 31.90 0.43 -21.40
C PRO A 438 31.53 -0.87 -22.14
N SER A 439 32.53 -1.68 -22.50
CA SER A 439 32.31 -2.95 -23.20
C SER A 439 31.46 -3.95 -22.38
N LYS A 440 31.71 -4.07 -21.07
CA LYS A 440 30.91 -4.93 -20.18
C LYS A 440 29.49 -4.42 -20.03
N PHE A 441 29.33 -3.10 -19.87
CA PHE A 441 28.01 -2.48 -19.75
C PHE A 441 27.18 -2.72 -21.02
N ALA A 442 27.73 -2.42 -22.20
CA ALA A 442 27.07 -2.62 -23.48
C ALA A 442 26.68 -4.08 -23.74
N SER A 443 27.45 -5.04 -23.20
CA SER A 443 27.13 -6.48 -23.32
C SER A 443 26.02 -6.96 -22.38
N ARG A 444 25.61 -6.16 -21.38
CA ARG A 444 24.70 -6.58 -20.29
C ARG A 444 23.43 -5.73 -20.17
N VAL A 445 23.47 -4.49 -20.63
CA VAL A 445 22.35 -3.57 -20.52
C VAL A 445 21.16 -4.10 -21.33
N GLN A 446 20.01 -4.20 -20.68
CA GLN A 446 18.76 -4.65 -21.29
C GLN A 446 17.66 -3.66 -20.91
N PRO A 447 17.55 -2.53 -21.63
CA PRO A 447 16.57 -1.51 -21.33
C PRO A 447 15.17 -2.01 -21.69
N MET A 448 14.24 -1.86 -20.77
CA MET A 448 12.84 -2.27 -20.87
C MET A 448 11.94 -1.22 -20.23
N ASP A 449 10.65 -1.34 -20.51
CA ASP A 449 9.59 -0.53 -19.92
C ASP A 449 9.66 0.98 -20.19
N GLY A 450 10.41 1.40 -21.22
CA GLY A 450 10.49 2.81 -21.61
C GLY A 450 9.21 3.28 -22.32
N ASP A 451 8.95 4.58 -22.24
CA ASP A 451 7.91 5.21 -23.05
C ASP A 451 8.33 5.31 -24.53
N LEU A 452 7.41 5.73 -25.40
CA LEU A 452 7.70 5.82 -26.84
C LEU A 452 8.77 6.88 -27.15
N ALA A 453 8.80 8.00 -26.43
CA ALA A 453 9.74 9.08 -26.67
C ALA A 453 11.16 8.68 -26.26
N THR A 454 11.34 8.07 -25.09
CA THR A 454 12.62 7.54 -24.60
C THR A 454 13.20 6.54 -25.59
N ILE A 455 12.38 5.62 -26.12
CA ILE A 455 12.82 4.63 -27.11
C ILE A 455 13.16 5.28 -28.46
N GLN A 456 12.40 6.28 -28.89
CA GLN A 456 12.72 7.04 -30.10
C GLN A 456 14.04 7.80 -29.97
N ASN A 457 14.31 8.38 -28.80
CA ASN A 457 15.57 9.06 -28.50
C ASN A 457 16.74 8.07 -28.49
N PHE A 458 16.55 6.88 -27.91
CA PHE A 458 17.55 5.80 -27.96
C PHE A 458 17.85 5.35 -29.41
N ASN A 459 16.81 5.14 -30.23
CA ASN A 459 17.01 4.77 -31.63
C ASN A 459 17.69 5.90 -32.43
N SER A 460 17.36 7.16 -32.13
CA SER A 460 18.02 8.32 -32.73
C SER A 460 19.51 8.39 -32.35
N LEU A 461 19.85 8.07 -31.10
CA LEU A 461 21.23 7.94 -30.64
C LEU A 461 21.97 6.85 -31.45
N ARG A 462 21.36 5.66 -31.59
CA ARG A 462 21.92 4.57 -32.40
C ARG A 462 22.17 5.01 -33.84
N ASP A 463 21.22 5.68 -34.46
CA ASP A 463 21.35 6.17 -35.85
C ASP A 463 22.49 7.20 -35.99
N LEU A 464 22.66 8.08 -35.00
CA LEU A 464 23.76 9.07 -34.96
C LEU A 464 25.14 8.43 -34.78
N GLN A 465 25.21 7.29 -34.09
CA GLN A 465 26.44 6.55 -33.83
C GLN A 465 26.74 5.49 -34.89
N HIS A 466 25.80 5.23 -35.80
CA HIS A 466 25.97 4.32 -36.90
C HIS A 466 26.72 4.96 -38.09
N PRO A 467 27.66 4.25 -38.75
CA PRO A 467 28.15 2.91 -38.42
C PRO A 467 29.29 2.96 -37.39
N SER A 468 29.24 2.07 -36.40
CA SER A 468 30.38 1.76 -35.55
C SER A 468 30.53 0.24 -35.46
N SER A 469 31.78 -0.25 -35.50
CA SER A 469 32.10 -1.67 -35.31
C SER A 469 32.12 -2.09 -33.84
N TYR A 470 32.02 -1.14 -32.92
CA TYR A 470 32.13 -1.35 -31.48
C TYR A 470 30.73 -1.29 -30.83
N PRO A 471 30.26 -2.38 -30.18
CA PRO A 471 28.95 -2.44 -29.54
C PRO A 471 28.72 -1.34 -28.48
N GLU A 472 29.77 -0.93 -27.76
CA GLU A 472 29.73 0.16 -26.79
C GLU A 472 29.44 1.53 -27.39
N HIS A 473 29.56 1.67 -28.71
CA HIS A 473 29.22 2.90 -29.43
C HIS A 473 27.99 2.72 -30.32
N SER A 474 27.78 1.56 -30.93
CA SER A 474 26.66 1.39 -31.88
C SER A 474 25.37 0.99 -31.18
N PHE A 475 25.42 0.32 -30.03
CA PHE A 475 24.24 -0.22 -29.35
C PHE A 475 23.38 -1.16 -30.23
N ASP A 476 23.91 -1.69 -31.32
CA ASP A 476 23.17 -2.57 -32.25
C ASP A 476 22.73 -3.88 -31.59
N ASN A 477 23.42 -4.28 -30.52
CA ASN A 477 23.12 -5.48 -29.75
C ASN A 477 22.06 -5.25 -28.67
N ILE A 478 21.48 -4.05 -28.57
CA ILE A 478 20.50 -3.68 -27.55
C ILE A 478 19.13 -3.46 -28.19
N ILE A 479 18.12 -4.09 -27.58
CA ILE A 479 16.71 -3.91 -27.96
C ILE A 479 16.03 -3.24 -26.78
N PHE A 480 15.49 -2.04 -27.00
CA PHE A 480 14.71 -1.33 -26.00
C PHE A 480 13.22 -1.62 -26.20
N GLN A 481 12.62 -2.30 -25.24
CA GLN A 481 11.21 -2.69 -25.27
C GLN A 481 10.29 -1.63 -24.63
N LEU A 482 9.15 -1.37 -25.27
CA LEU A 482 8.09 -0.48 -24.76
C LEU A 482 7.46 -1.02 -23.47
N GLY A 483 7.14 -0.11 -22.55
CA GLY A 483 6.45 -0.44 -21.31
C GLY A 483 4.99 -0.85 -21.47
N GLY A 484 4.61 -1.88 -20.72
CA GLY A 484 3.23 -2.36 -20.66
C GLY A 484 2.28 -1.29 -20.11
N ALA A 485 2.73 -0.49 -19.12
CA ALA A 485 1.93 0.57 -18.52
C ALA A 485 1.57 1.68 -19.52
N HIS A 486 2.56 2.28 -20.19
CA HIS A 486 2.32 3.29 -21.23
C HIS A 486 1.47 2.76 -22.39
N THR A 487 1.67 1.49 -22.76
CA THR A 487 0.85 0.84 -23.79
C THR A 487 -0.61 0.77 -23.36
N LEU A 488 -0.88 0.30 -22.13
CA LEU A 488 -2.22 0.24 -21.55
C LEU A 488 -2.86 1.64 -21.46
N TRP A 489 -2.11 2.64 -21.03
CA TRP A 489 -2.57 4.02 -20.91
C TRP A 489 -2.95 4.63 -22.27
N ASN A 490 -2.13 4.39 -23.30
CA ASN A 490 -2.43 4.83 -24.65
C ASN A 490 -3.68 4.14 -25.22
N ILE A 491 -3.86 2.85 -24.97
CA ILE A 491 -5.07 2.10 -25.35
C ILE A 491 -6.30 2.68 -24.65
N ALA A 492 -6.22 2.93 -23.35
CA ALA A 492 -7.31 3.52 -22.57
C ALA A 492 -7.69 4.92 -23.07
N GLN A 493 -6.69 5.76 -23.35
CA GLN A 493 -6.92 7.07 -23.97
C GLN A 493 -7.57 6.94 -25.35
N ALA A 494 -7.15 5.99 -26.18
CA ALA A 494 -7.74 5.76 -27.49
C ALA A 494 -9.21 5.32 -27.39
N ILE A 495 -9.53 4.37 -26.49
CA ILE A 495 -10.90 3.92 -26.21
C ILE A 495 -11.79 5.10 -25.82
N LEU A 496 -11.35 5.92 -24.85
CA LEU A 496 -12.13 7.07 -24.42
C LEU A 496 -12.27 8.11 -25.52
N THR A 497 -11.21 8.43 -26.25
CA THR A 497 -11.26 9.43 -27.33
C THR A 497 -12.23 9.02 -28.43
N GLU A 498 -12.19 7.76 -28.84
CA GLU A 498 -13.07 7.21 -29.89
C GLU A 498 -14.53 7.15 -29.44
N HIS A 499 -14.78 6.76 -28.19
CA HIS A 499 -16.13 6.49 -27.69
C HIS A 499 -16.73 7.63 -26.85
N LEU A 500 -16.01 8.72 -26.61
CA LEU A 500 -16.50 9.84 -25.80
C LEU A 500 -17.80 10.37 -26.37
N GLY A 501 -17.87 10.52 -27.69
CA GLY A 501 -18.99 11.11 -28.42
C GLY A 501 -18.94 12.65 -28.43
N ASP A 502 -20.11 13.26 -28.65
CA ASP A 502 -20.26 14.71 -28.74
C ASP A 502 -21.18 15.23 -27.61
N PRO A 503 -20.60 15.78 -26.53
CA PRO A 503 -21.36 16.36 -25.41
C PRO A 503 -22.25 17.55 -25.79
N SER A 504 -21.96 18.22 -26.92
CA SER A 504 -22.77 19.35 -27.38
C SER A 504 -24.09 18.90 -28.02
N ASN A 505 -24.15 17.65 -28.48
CA ASN A 505 -25.33 17.04 -29.08
C ASN A 505 -26.06 16.15 -28.06
N LYS A 506 -27.20 16.63 -27.54
CA LYS A 506 -28.01 15.89 -26.55
C LYS A 506 -28.56 14.54 -27.04
N ILE A 507 -28.53 14.28 -28.35
CA ILE A 507 -28.99 13.01 -28.95
C ILE A 507 -27.81 12.03 -29.13
N ASN A 508 -26.57 12.50 -28.99
CA ASN A 508 -25.39 11.66 -29.08
C ASN A 508 -25.29 10.72 -27.86
N LEU A 509 -25.17 9.42 -28.10
CA LEU A 509 -25.13 8.36 -27.08
C LEU A 509 -23.70 7.96 -26.70
N GLY A 510 -22.77 8.91 -26.74
CA GLY A 510 -21.38 8.67 -26.36
C GLY A 510 -21.21 8.38 -24.87
N VAL A 511 -20.05 7.86 -24.51
CA VAL A 511 -19.68 7.51 -23.13
C VAL A 511 -19.77 8.71 -22.18
N TRP A 512 -19.68 9.95 -22.68
CA TRP A 512 -19.87 11.17 -21.89
C TRP A 512 -21.18 11.15 -21.07
N GLN A 513 -22.26 10.58 -21.61
CA GLN A 513 -23.54 10.49 -20.88
C GLN A 513 -23.48 9.55 -19.69
N SER A 514 -22.84 8.39 -19.87
CA SER A 514 -22.64 7.41 -18.80
C SER A 514 -21.73 7.97 -17.72
N LEU A 515 -20.67 8.68 -18.10
CA LEU A 515 -19.78 9.36 -17.16
C LEU A 515 -20.54 10.39 -16.32
N GLU A 516 -21.30 11.28 -16.94
CA GLU A 516 -22.09 12.30 -16.21
C GLU A 516 -23.16 11.66 -15.32
N ALA A 517 -23.81 10.58 -15.77
CA ALA A 517 -24.78 9.85 -14.96
C ALA A 517 -24.15 9.17 -13.73
N LEU A 518 -22.88 8.81 -13.81
CA LEU A 518 -22.07 8.30 -12.69
C LEU A 518 -21.46 9.43 -11.84
N GLY A 519 -21.72 10.70 -12.16
CA GLY A 519 -21.15 11.87 -11.47
C GLY A 519 -19.69 12.15 -11.83
N ILE A 520 -19.19 11.60 -12.93
CA ILE A 520 -17.83 11.79 -13.43
C ILE A 520 -17.86 12.87 -14.52
N PRO A 521 -17.20 14.03 -14.32
CA PRO A 521 -17.18 15.08 -15.34
C PRO A 521 -16.47 14.60 -16.61
N HIS A 522 -17.20 14.55 -17.73
CA HIS A 522 -16.66 14.00 -18.99
C HIS A 522 -15.45 14.79 -19.51
N ASN A 523 -15.36 16.09 -19.21
CA ASN A 523 -14.23 16.94 -19.62
C ASN A 523 -12.94 16.70 -18.81
N LYS A 524 -13.00 15.87 -17.76
CA LYS A 524 -11.85 15.49 -16.92
C LYS A 524 -11.46 14.02 -17.03
N VAL A 525 -12.21 13.23 -17.81
CA VAL A 525 -11.97 11.76 -17.91
C VAL A 525 -10.67 11.44 -18.62
N ILE A 526 -10.30 12.22 -19.65
CA ILE A 526 -9.03 12.06 -20.37
C ILE A 526 -7.96 12.92 -19.69
N GLN A 527 -7.36 12.37 -18.64
CA GLN A 527 -6.33 13.06 -17.85
C GLN A 527 -4.98 12.33 -17.93
N LYS A 528 -4.05 12.84 -18.75
CA LYS A 528 -2.67 12.30 -18.86
C LYS A 528 -1.84 12.41 -17.57
N LYS A 529 -2.35 13.08 -16.53
CA LYS A 529 -1.69 13.20 -15.23
C LYS A 529 -2.09 12.09 -14.25
N ASP A 530 -3.15 11.34 -14.55
CA ASP A 530 -3.72 10.34 -13.65
C ASP A 530 -4.34 9.20 -14.48
N PHE A 531 -3.45 8.33 -14.98
CA PHE A 531 -3.84 7.23 -15.83
C PHE A 531 -4.62 6.13 -15.10
N THR A 532 -4.35 5.95 -13.80
CA THR A 532 -5.07 5.00 -12.94
C THR A 532 -6.54 5.39 -12.85
N LEU A 533 -6.83 6.68 -12.62
CA LEU A 533 -8.19 7.18 -12.61
C LEU A 533 -8.91 6.95 -13.95
N MET A 534 -8.21 7.18 -15.06
CA MET A 534 -8.76 6.96 -16.40
C MET A 534 -9.16 5.50 -16.62
N LEU A 535 -8.31 4.54 -16.24
CA LEU A 535 -8.62 3.10 -16.35
C LEU A 535 -9.82 2.73 -15.48
N HIS A 536 -9.84 3.17 -14.23
CA HIS A 536 -10.96 2.91 -13.32
C HIS A 536 -12.28 3.48 -13.86
N GLN A 537 -12.27 4.66 -14.45
CA GLN A 537 -13.47 5.27 -15.05
C GLN A 537 -13.98 4.46 -16.25
N ILE A 538 -13.09 3.89 -17.07
CA ILE A 538 -13.46 2.96 -18.15
C ILE A 538 -14.14 1.73 -17.56
N GLU A 539 -13.58 1.12 -16.51
CA GLU A 539 -14.15 -0.04 -15.84
C GLU A 539 -15.55 0.26 -15.26
N GLN A 540 -15.73 1.41 -14.62
CA GLN A 540 -17.03 1.83 -14.06
C GLN A 540 -18.09 1.99 -15.15
N VAL A 541 -17.76 2.66 -16.26
CA VAL A 541 -18.66 2.80 -17.41
C VAL A 541 -18.99 1.43 -18.00
N HIS A 542 -17.99 0.56 -18.12
CA HIS A 542 -18.17 -0.79 -18.64
C HIS A 542 -19.12 -1.62 -17.75
N LYS A 543 -18.92 -1.63 -16.42
CA LYS A 543 -19.83 -2.27 -15.46
C LYS A 543 -21.25 -1.72 -15.57
N ALA A 544 -21.41 -0.39 -15.67
CA ALA A 544 -22.72 0.24 -15.85
C ALA A 544 -23.40 -0.18 -17.18
N THR A 545 -22.62 -0.34 -18.25
CA THR A 545 -23.12 -0.81 -19.55
C THR A 545 -23.55 -2.27 -19.48
N LEU A 546 -22.76 -3.14 -18.85
CA LEU A 546 -23.13 -4.54 -18.63
C LEU A 546 -24.41 -4.65 -17.77
N LEU A 547 -24.53 -3.83 -16.72
CA LEU A 547 -25.73 -3.79 -15.88
C LEU A 547 -26.96 -3.36 -16.70
N HIS A 548 -26.82 -2.38 -17.60
CA HIS A 548 -27.90 -2.02 -18.51
C HIS A 548 -28.30 -3.18 -19.41
N CYS A 549 -27.34 -3.88 -20.02
CA CYS A 549 -27.60 -5.08 -20.84
C CYS A 549 -28.38 -6.15 -20.06
N ILE A 550 -27.97 -6.43 -18.83
CA ILE A 550 -28.66 -7.37 -17.92
C ILE A 550 -30.11 -6.93 -17.70
N ARG A 551 -30.33 -5.66 -17.36
CA ARG A 551 -31.69 -5.11 -17.15
C ARG A 551 -32.56 -5.14 -18.41
N VAL A 552 -31.95 -5.09 -19.60
CA VAL A 552 -32.68 -5.25 -20.86
C VAL A 552 -33.14 -6.70 -21.03
N VAL A 553 -32.29 -7.68 -20.74
CA VAL A 553 -32.64 -9.12 -20.77
C VAL A 553 -33.69 -9.47 -19.72
N MET A 554 -33.51 -9.00 -18.49
CA MET A 554 -34.48 -9.16 -17.39
C MET A 554 -35.77 -8.34 -17.59
N LYS A 555 -35.82 -7.46 -18.60
CA LYS A 555 -36.93 -6.54 -18.89
C LYS A 555 -37.22 -5.50 -17.79
N THR A 556 -36.27 -5.26 -16.90
CA THR A 556 -36.36 -4.30 -15.78
C THR A 556 -35.75 -2.93 -16.10
N HIS A 557 -35.19 -2.71 -17.30
CA HIS A 557 -34.52 -1.45 -17.70
C HIS A 557 -35.39 -0.18 -17.62
N LYS A 558 -36.73 -0.31 -17.61
CA LYS A 558 -37.67 0.82 -17.45
C LYS A 558 -38.05 1.10 -16.00
N GLU A 559 -37.68 0.21 -15.08
CA GLU A 559 -37.98 0.32 -13.65
C GLU A 559 -36.96 1.23 -12.95
N ILE A 560 -37.25 1.61 -11.70
CA ILE A 560 -36.27 2.32 -10.86
C ILE A 560 -35.12 1.36 -10.58
N LEU A 561 -33.88 1.84 -10.75
CA LEU A 561 -32.70 1.06 -10.42
C LEU A 561 -32.65 0.84 -8.90
N VAL A 562 -32.77 -0.42 -8.47
CA VAL A 562 -32.53 -0.83 -7.09
C VAL A 562 -31.38 -1.82 -7.10
N LEU A 563 -30.30 -1.48 -6.40
CA LEU A 563 -29.10 -2.31 -6.33
C LEU A 563 -29.20 -3.30 -5.19
N LYS A 564 -28.61 -4.47 -5.40
CA LYS A 564 -28.41 -5.49 -4.36
C LYS A 564 -27.66 -4.89 -3.16
N PRO A 565 -28.06 -5.21 -1.91
CA PRO A 565 -27.29 -4.82 -0.73
C PRO A 565 -25.97 -5.58 -0.67
N GLN A 566 -24.86 -4.86 -0.53
CA GLN A 566 -23.51 -5.43 -0.55
C GLN A 566 -23.13 -6.12 0.77
N ASN A 567 -23.45 -5.49 1.91
CA ASN A 567 -23.06 -5.96 3.24
C ASN A 567 -24.25 -5.91 4.20
N LYS A 568 -24.23 -6.79 5.21
CA LYS A 568 -25.18 -6.75 6.32
C LYS A 568 -24.97 -5.44 7.12
N PRO A 569 -25.97 -4.56 7.23
CA PRO A 569 -25.86 -3.35 8.04
C PRO A 569 -25.64 -3.70 9.52
N THR A 570 -24.81 -2.92 10.22
CA THR A 570 -24.44 -3.14 11.63
C THR A 570 -25.65 -3.22 12.57
N LYS A 571 -26.74 -2.51 12.24
CA LYS A 571 -27.97 -2.45 13.03
C LYS A 571 -28.99 -3.55 12.70
N MET A 572 -28.72 -4.40 11.70
CA MET A 572 -29.66 -5.41 11.22
C MET A 572 -29.39 -6.77 11.84
N THR A 573 -30.45 -7.52 12.18
CA THR A 573 -30.30 -8.87 12.73
C THR A 573 -29.90 -9.87 11.64
N THR A 574 -29.35 -11.03 12.04
CA THR A 574 -28.99 -12.09 11.08
C THR A 574 -30.22 -12.68 10.39
N ALA A 575 -31.35 -12.77 11.08
CA ALA A 575 -32.60 -13.26 10.50
C ALA A 575 -33.13 -12.31 9.40
N GLU A 576 -33.10 -11.00 9.65
CA GLU A 576 -33.48 -9.98 8.66
C GLU A 576 -32.53 -9.98 7.45
N TRP A 577 -31.23 -10.18 7.67
CA TRP A 577 -30.27 -10.35 6.58
C TRP A 577 -30.54 -11.59 5.74
N ASN A 578 -30.76 -12.75 6.37
CA ASN A 578 -31.05 -13.97 5.62
C ASN A 578 -32.35 -13.87 4.82
N SER A 579 -33.38 -13.21 5.36
CA SER A 579 -34.62 -12.89 4.63
C SER A 579 -34.37 -11.96 3.45
N THR A 580 -33.53 -10.93 3.64
CA THR A 580 -33.12 -10.02 2.56
C THR A 580 -32.37 -10.79 1.48
N VAL A 581 -31.34 -11.56 1.84
CA VAL A 581 -30.58 -12.39 0.90
C VAL A 581 -31.52 -13.28 0.10
N GLY A 582 -32.45 -13.99 0.77
CA GLY A 582 -33.43 -14.85 0.10
C GLY A 582 -34.31 -14.13 -0.94
N LYS A 583 -34.66 -12.86 -0.71
CA LYS A 583 -35.41 -12.04 -1.69
C LYS A 583 -34.59 -11.68 -2.92
N TRP A 584 -33.28 -11.53 -2.74
CA TRP A 584 -32.32 -11.19 -3.78
C TRP A 584 -31.65 -12.43 -4.39
N THR A 585 -32.00 -13.63 -3.93
CA THR A 585 -31.47 -14.90 -4.46
C THR A 585 -32.14 -15.24 -5.78
N ILE A 586 -31.31 -15.49 -6.80
CA ILE A 586 -31.71 -15.93 -8.14
C ILE A 586 -31.33 -17.41 -8.28
N PRO A 587 -32.25 -18.29 -8.74
CA PRO A 587 -31.93 -19.67 -9.05
C PRO A 587 -30.77 -19.80 -10.03
N THR A 588 -29.84 -20.71 -9.79
CA THR A 588 -28.61 -20.86 -10.59
C THR A 588 -28.89 -21.08 -12.10
N GLU A 589 -29.96 -21.80 -12.45
CA GLU A 589 -30.36 -21.98 -13.85
C GLU A 589 -30.81 -20.66 -14.50
N GLU A 590 -31.61 -19.86 -13.79
CA GLU A 590 -32.05 -18.54 -14.23
C GLU A 590 -30.87 -17.57 -14.33
N TRP A 591 -29.97 -17.60 -13.35
CA TRP A 591 -28.72 -16.83 -13.32
C TRP A 591 -27.88 -17.06 -14.58
N ASN A 592 -27.61 -18.33 -14.90
CA ASN A 592 -26.81 -18.70 -16.07
C ASN A 592 -27.54 -18.32 -17.37
N SER A 593 -28.85 -18.56 -17.44
CA SER A 593 -29.68 -18.22 -18.61
C SER A 593 -29.64 -16.72 -18.94
N ILE A 594 -29.75 -15.85 -17.91
CA ILE A 594 -29.64 -14.39 -18.09
C ILE A 594 -28.27 -14.01 -18.67
N ILE A 595 -27.19 -14.58 -18.15
CA ILE A 595 -25.82 -14.29 -18.61
C ILE A 595 -25.60 -14.76 -20.05
N GLU A 596 -26.05 -15.97 -20.39
CA GLU A 596 -25.94 -16.53 -21.73
C GLU A 596 -26.77 -15.76 -22.76
N GLU A 597 -27.98 -15.31 -22.39
CA GLU A 597 -28.81 -14.45 -23.23
C GLU A 597 -28.13 -13.09 -23.45
N CYS A 598 -27.55 -12.49 -22.40
CA CYS A 598 -26.78 -11.25 -22.52
C CYS A 598 -25.61 -11.41 -23.52
N TYR A 599 -24.81 -12.47 -23.36
CA TYR A 599 -23.71 -12.75 -24.29
C TYR A 599 -24.22 -12.92 -25.72
N THR A 600 -25.26 -13.75 -25.92
CA THR A 600 -25.81 -14.07 -27.24
C THR A 600 -26.31 -12.81 -27.94
N LYS A 601 -27.02 -11.96 -27.20
CA LYS A 601 -27.68 -10.76 -27.72
C LYS A 601 -26.70 -9.61 -28.00
N PHE A 602 -25.67 -9.43 -27.17
CA PHE A 602 -24.82 -8.23 -27.23
C PHE A 602 -23.36 -8.50 -27.63
N CYS A 603 -22.80 -9.67 -27.33
CA CYS A 603 -21.35 -9.92 -27.43
C CYS A 603 -20.98 -11.01 -28.44
N SER A 604 -21.95 -11.83 -28.87
CA SER A 604 -21.73 -12.91 -29.83
C SER A 604 -21.17 -12.41 -31.16
N PRO A 605 -20.44 -13.26 -31.92
CA PRO A 605 -19.99 -12.90 -33.27
C PRO A 605 -21.15 -12.49 -34.19
N GLN A 606 -22.33 -13.08 -34.01
CA GLN A 606 -23.54 -12.74 -34.75
C GLN A 606 -24.04 -11.34 -34.39
N ALA A 607 -24.10 -10.99 -33.09
CA ALA A 607 -24.47 -9.67 -32.62
C ALA A 607 -23.54 -8.58 -33.18
N ARG A 608 -22.22 -8.81 -33.10
CA ARG A 608 -21.21 -7.90 -33.67
C ARG A 608 -21.37 -7.71 -35.18
N ARG A 609 -21.63 -8.79 -35.93
CA ARG A 609 -21.88 -8.73 -37.38
C ARG A 609 -23.18 -7.99 -37.72
N TYR A 610 -24.22 -8.14 -36.91
CA TYR A 610 -25.50 -7.46 -37.13
C TYR A 610 -25.31 -5.94 -37.05
N VAL A 611 -24.66 -5.47 -35.97
CA VAL A 611 -24.39 -4.04 -35.77
C VAL A 611 -23.43 -3.49 -36.83
N ALA A 612 -22.36 -4.22 -37.18
CA ALA A 612 -21.43 -3.79 -38.23
C ALA A 612 -22.10 -3.61 -39.60
N LYS A 613 -23.10 -4.44 -39.93
CA LYS A 613 -23.91 -4.28 -41.15
C LYS A 613 -24.80 -3.06 -41.13
N ASP A 614 -25.32 -2.67 -39.96
CA ASP A 614 -26.13 -1.45 -39.83
C ASP A 614 -25.25 -0.19 -39.82
N ALA A 615 -24.08 -0.23 -39.19
CA ALA A 615 -23.08 0.85 -39.27
C ALA A 615 -22.59 1.09 -40.70
N ALA A 616 -22.35 0.02 -41.49
CA ALA A 616 -21.99 0.15 -42.91
C ALA A 616 -23.12 0.77 -43.78
N LYS A 617 -24.39 0.60 -43.40
CA LYS A 617 -25.52 1.28 -44.04
C LYS A 617 -25.60 2.77 -43.69
N ASP A 618 -25.19 3.15 -42.49
CA ASP A 618 -25.13 4.56 -42.10
C ASP A 618 -23.92 5.28 -42.70
N VAL A 619 -22.75 4.63 -42.79
CA VAL A 619 -21.58 5.16 -43.52
C VAL A 619 -21.87 5.33 -45.01
N SER A 620 -22.55 4.37 -45.66
CA SER A 620 -22.96 4.53 -47.06
C SER A 620 -24.03 5.62 -47.27
N LYS A 621 -24.91 5.84 -46.29
CA LYS A 621 -25.83 6.99 -46.30
C LYS A 621 -25.11 8.31 -46.09
N ASP A 622 -24.13 8.40 -45.21
CA ASP A 622 -23.37 9.62 -44.95
C ASP A 622 -22.44 9.97 -46.11
N VAL A 623 -21.79 8.98 -46.74
CA VAL A 623 -21.04 9.18 -48.00
C VAL A 623 -21.97 9.62 -49.13
N SER A 624 -23.20 9.09 -49.21
CA SER A 624 -24.18 9.53 -50.22
C SER A 624 -24.77 10.93 -49.94
N LYS A 625 -24.85 11.34 -48.67
CA LYS A 625 -25.24 12.69 -48.25
C LYS A 625 -24.12 13.70 -48.47
N ASP A 626 -22.86 13.34 -48.21
CA ASP A 626 -21.72 14.21 -48.46
C ASP A 626 -21.45 14.36 -49.96
N ALA A 627 -21.62 13.31 -50.77
CA ALA A 627 -21.55 13.43 -52.23
C ALA A 627 -22.65 14.34 -52.82
N THR A 628 -23.86 14.32 -52.24
CA THR A 628 -24.95 15.24 -52.64
C THR A 628 -24.74 16.66 -52.10
N LYS A 629 -24.08 16.83 -50.96
CA LYS A 629 -23.72 18.13 -50.38
C LYS A 629 -22.55 18.79 -51.12
N ASP A 630 -21.54 18.03 -51.53
CA ASP A 630 -20.39 18.53 -52.30
C ASP A 630 -20.78 18.90 -53.72
N SER A 631 -21.63 18.12 -54.41
CA SER A 631 -22.17 18.54 -55.72
C SER A 631 -22.98 19.85 -55.66
N SER A 632 -23.65 20.13 -54.53
CA SER A 632 -24.37 21.40 -54.32
C SER A 632 -23.47 22.57 -53.90
N LYS A 633 -22.32 22.29 -53.26
CA LYS A 633 -21.30 23.28 -52.88
C LYS A 633 -20.37 23.65 -54.03
N ASP A 634 -20.05 22.71 -54.91
CA ASP A 634 -19.20 22.96 -56.08
C ASP A 634 -19.92 23.83 -57.12
N ALA A 635 -21.24 23.69 -57.27
CA ALA A 635 -22.07 24.62 -58.06
C ALA A 635 -22.14 26.04 -57.45
N ALA A 636 -21.85 26.20 -56.16
CA ALA A 636 -21.85 27.49 -55.46
C ALA A 636 -20.46 28.13 -55.32
N LYS A 637 -19.37 27.36 -55.50
CA LYS A 637 -17.98 27.80 -55.35
C LYS A 637 -17.29 28.26 -56.64
N GLU A 638 -17.92 28.13 -57.81
CA GLU A 638 -17.43 28.75 -59.06
C GLU A 638 -17.50 30.30 -59.06
N LYS A 639 -17.95 30.94 -57.96
CA LYS A 639 -17.93 32.40 -57.78
C LYS A 639 -17.25 32.82 -56.47
N SER A 640 -15.92 32.72 -56.37
CA SER A 640 -15.05 33.68 -55.64
C SER A 640 -13.65 33.10 -55.39
N PRO A 641 -12.53 33.78 -55.77
CA PRO A 641 -11.17 33.33 -55.48
C PRO A 641 -10.51 34.10 -54.31
N ARG A 642 -9.77 33.39 -53.44
CA ARG A 642 -8.52 33.77 -52.69
C ARG A 642 -8.34 32.82 -51.47
N LEU A 643 -7.37 31.91 -51.38
CA LEU A 643 -5.90 31.96 -51.19
C LEU A 643 -5.39 32.56 -49.84
N HIS A 644 -4.77 31.66 -49.04
CA HIS A 644 -3.54 31.76 -48.22
C HIS A 644 -3.55 31.72 -46.67
N ASN A 645 -2.65 30.81 -46.16
CA ASN A 645 -1.88 30.71 -44.89
C ASN A 645 -2.62 30.12 -43.66
N VAL A 646 -2.26 29.00 -43.00
CA VAL A 646 -1.03 28.20 -42.75
C VAL A 646 0.03 28.88 -41.86
N LEU A 647 0.15 28.31 -40.64
CA LEU A 647 1.25 28.32 -39.64
C LEU A 647 1.52 29.58 -38.80
N THR A 648 1.19 29.48 -37.50
CA THR A 648 2.13 29.50 -36.36
C THR A 648 1.54 28.68 -35.22
#